data_AF-A0A7W8K7Y4-F1
#
_entry.id   AF-A0A7W8K7Y4-F1
#
_cell.length_a   1.000
_cell.length_b   1.000
_cell.length_c   1.000
_cell.angle_alpha   90.00
_cell.angle_beta   90.00
_cell.angle_gamma   90.00
#
_symmetry.space_group_name_H-M   'P 1'
#
loop_
_entity.id
_entity.type
_entity.pdbx_description
1 polymer ?
#
loop_
_entity_poly.entity_id
_entity_poly.type
_entity_poly.pdbx_seq_one_letter_code
_entity_poly.pdbx_strand_id
1 'polypeptide(L)'
;MNTAHVTPLRAIWLLTRLRLQRMLNVGGARFAFKRKKNHEKSRPATAGKRRGMWLVSALVLAAMLFSFGNIAHQSVLNLHCGLDAITTCHGQDGMDAVAAQLTGTPFSAALLAGLSLQLCLLWLVSVLLPLGAGDLAKPDWDLEWLVTLPTSKTTLLWARVFERSVANPVGLIALLPSTTVIAWYGGYGWLAPLPALALSLLLLLAAAMLRTLVDTGLRLKLSPSSLGNLQALISIVGIVPMYIAMSFGMSRQGFAFGWAADMPAWSSWTPPGLVIQLLNRPSVALAATLLVQVAVLLWLGMLILRRQLRDGVVGSGQRASMRTAPKANAPAQPSSRWQIGTVIQRRELSLLKRDRNFFVQTLLLPLVILGSQVVFTGRLHDVHKLLESPALLVSTGFFLGTYTLMMSAFQTLNKEGGSLWMLYTFPVSVEQALKEKAQLWAVLSMVYPLILFGAALLFIPQWRWDMAGLMLLALAGIALYSVIAVALGVFASDPLATEVQAKMRPTYLYLYMLLTGLYIGALSAGSLVQRLVFLVLTVALALALWQKARDQIPYLLDPAASPPARVSASDGLMAAMLFFVAQVLILLLLKGKGSATLLHIALAFGAAGGLTYVLVRLLYWRSKTAGVPRILNGKQALRWGGIGAGLAAVCGIAYLFALQANGQLPAAPLLHTAGWSRDWLWLIGLTVLAAPLCEEFIFRGLIQGGLRRSLPAWQAITISAAIFAIVHPPASMLPVFVLGLCTGYAYQRSGSLLAPMLAHAGYNAAILLCQRFWIT
;
A
#
# COMPACT_ATOMS: atom_id res chain seq x y z
N MET A 1 -21.72 50.48 -5.69
CA MET A 1 -20.99 49.35 -5.05
C MET A 1 -19.52 49.51 -5.34
N ASN A 2 -18.70 49.90 -4.36
CA ASN A 2 -17.24 50.03 -4.51
C ASN A 2 -16.64 48.63 -4.75
N THR A 3 -16.36 48.29 -6.00
CA THR A 3 -15.54 47.12 -6.34
C THR A 3 -14.10 47.43 -5.95
N ALA A 4 -13.72 47.11 -4.71
CA ALA A 4 -12.33 47.17 -4.30
C ALA A 4 -11.49 46.31 -5.25
N HIS A 5 -10.63 46.94 -6.06
CA HIS A 5 -9.74 46.23 -6.98
C HIS A 5 -8.87 45.24 -6.19
N VAL A 6 -8.96 43.96 -6.52
CA VAL A 6 -8.13 42.93 -5.90
C VAL A 6 -6.70 43.14 -6.37
N THR A 7 -5.79 43.45 -5.45
CA THR A 7 -4.37 43.60 -5.78
C THR A 7 -3.79 42.29 -6.33
N PRO A 8 -2.76 42.33 -7.20
CA PRO A 8 -2.17 41.12 -7.78
C PRO A 8 -1.72 40.09 -6.72
N LEU A 9 -1.10 40.55 -5.63
CA LEU A 9 -0.68 39.67 -4.52
C LEU A 9 -1.88 39.02 -3.82
N ARG A 10 -2.96 39.77 -3.60
CA ARG A 10 -4.18 39.23 -3.00
C ARG A 10 -4.87 38.22 -3.91
N ALA A 11 -4.86 38.45 -5.23
CA ALA A 11 -5.37 37.49 -6.20
C ALA A 11 -4.56 36.18 -6.21
N ILE A 12 -3.23 36.28 -6.27
CA ILE A 12 -2.31 35.13 -6.20
C ILE A 12 -2.55 34.32 -4.91
N TRP A 13 -2.62 35.00 -3.77
CA TRP A 13 -2.87 34.35 -2.49
C TRP A 13 -4.25 33.68 -2.43
N LEU A 14 -5.31 34.35 -2.90
CA LEU A 14 -6.66 33.77 -2.90
C LEU A 14 -6.76 32.51 -3.76
N LEU A 15 -6.18 32.52 -4.97
CA LEU A 15 -6.17 31.35 -5.86
C LEU A 15 -5.36 30.19 -5.28
N THR A 16 -4.18 30.50 -4.73
CA THR A 16 -3.32 29.51 -4.06
C THR A 16 -4.02 28.94 -2.84
N ARG A 17 -4.62 29.78 -2.00
CA ARG A 17 -5.39 29.38 -0.83
C ARG A 17 -6.57 28.51 -1.23
N LEU A 18 -7.29 28.84 -2.30
CA LEU A 18 -8.41 28.04 -2.78
C LEU A 18 -7.95 26.64 -3.20
N ARG A 19 -6.81 26.53 -3.90
CA ARG A 19 -6.24 25.23 -4.25
C ARG A 19 -5.78 24.44 -3.03
N LEU A 20 -5.06 25.08 -2.12
CA LEU A 20 -4.60 24.45 -0.88
C LEU A 20 -5.77 24.00 -0.03
N GLN A 21 -6.81 24.83 0.10
CA GLN A 21 -8.05 24.45 0.80
C GLN A 21 -8.76 23.31 0.10
N ARG A 22 -8.80 23.26 -1.23
CA ARG A 22 -9.34 22.11 -1.96
C ARG A 22 -8.53 20.85 -1.70
N MET A 23 -7.20 20.90 -1.77
CA MET A 23 -6.33 19.77 -1.44
C MET A 23 -6.51 19.33 0.02
N LEU A 24 -6.61 20.28 0.94
CA LEU A 24 -6.91 20.03 2.36
C LEU A 24 -8.33 19.54 2.57
N ASN A 25 -9.31 19.85 1.72
CA ASN A 25 -10.65 19.31 1.79
C ASN A 25 -10.69 17.89 1.23
N VAL A 26 -9.98 17.61 0.12
CA VAL A 26 -9.85 16.28 -0.48
C VAL A 26 -9.03 15.35 0.42
N GLY A 27 -7.93 15.85 1.00
CA GLY A 27 -7.06 15.14 1.94
C GLY A 27 -7.61 15.12 3.37
N GLY A 28 -8.11 16.24 3.88
CA GLY A 28 -8.65 16.41 5.23
C GLY A 28 -10.07 15.88 5.41
N ALA A 29 -10.88 15.67 4.37
CA ALA A 29 -12.04 14.80 4.47
C ALA A 29 -11.66 13.38 4.94
N ARG A 30 -10.39 12.98 4.78
CA ARG A 30 -9.83 11.73 5.29
C ARG A 30 -9.35 11.83 6.73
N PHE A 31 -9.10 13.04 7.29
CA PHE A 31 -8.60 13.26 8.66
C PHE A 31 -9.57 14.03 9.59
N ALA A 32 -10.73 14.46 9.08
CA ALA A 32 -11.64 15.32 9.80
C ALA A 32 -12.27 14.62 11.02
N PHE A 33 -11.83 15.02 12.21
CA PHE A 33 -12.57 14.82 13.46
C PHE A 33 -13.77 15.78 13.47
N LYS A 34 -14.99 15.22 13.40
CA LYS A 34 -16.29 15.90 13.66
C LYS A 34 -16.31 17.40 13.28
N ARG A 35 -16.77 17.74 12.07
CA ARG A 35 -17.29 19.11 11.88
C ARG A 35 -18.60 19.22 12.64
N LYS A 36 -18.68 20.16 13.61
CA LYS A 36 -19.92 20.54 14.32
C LYS A 36 -21.02 20.74 13.28
N LYS A 37 -22.16 20.06 13.45
CA LYS A 37 -23.35 20.25 12.62
C LYS A 37 -23.81 21.70 12.83
N ASN A 38 -23.52 22.59 11.89
CA ASN A 38 -24.42 23.73 11.71
C ASN A 38 -25.67 23.20 11.03
N HIS A 39 -26.79 23.40 11.72
CA HIS A 39 -28.13 23.02 11.30
C HIS A 39 -28.52 23.80 10.04
N GLU A 40 -28.31 23.23 8.86
CA GLU A 40 -29.12 23.55 7.69
C GLU A 40 -29.67 22.26 7.10
N LYS A 41 -30.97 22.31 6.77
CA LYS A 41 -31.87 21.22 6.41
C LYS A 41 -31.53 20.54 5.08
N SER A 42 -30.29 20.09 4.88
CA SER A 42 -30.02 19.05 3.87
C SER A 42 -30.23 17.68 4.51
N ARG A 43 -30.98 16.81 3.82
CA ARG A 43 -31.25 15.43 4.26
C ARG A 43 -29.93 14.78 4.74
N PRO A 44 -29.89 14.20 5.95
CA PRO A 44 -28.66 13.64 6.47
C PRO A 44 -28.21 12.50 5.56
N ALA A 45 -27.10 12.71 4.82
CA ALA A 45 -26.37 11.59 4.22
C ALA A 45 -26.10 10.58 5.34
N THR A 46 -26.54 9.33 5.16
CA THR A 46 -26.39 8.30 6.19
C THR A 46 -24.92 8.16 6.59
N ALA A 47 -24.70 7.97 7.89
CA ALA A 47 -23.39 8.03 8.55
C ALA A 47 -22.36 6.97 8.06
N GLY A 48 -22.70 6.14 7.07
CA GLY A 48 -21.89 5.02 6.58
C GLY A 48 -20.67 5.45 5.77
N LYS A 49 -20.76 6.49 4.92
CA LYS A 49 -19.67 6.87 3.99
C LYS A 49 -18.52 7.68 4.62
N ARG A 50 -18.61 8.11 5.90
CA ARG A 50 -17.60 8.97 6.58
C ARG A 50 -16.78 8.29 7.71
N ARG A 51 -16.75 6.96 7.80
CA ARG A 51 -16.22 6.28 9.00
C ARG A 51 -14.73 5.92 8.93
N GLY A 52 -13.97 6.31 9.96
CA GLY A 52 -12.77 5.61 10.46
C GLY A 52 -11.49 5.62 9.62
N MET A 53 -11.54 6.00 8.35
CA MET A 53 -10.39 5.91 7.41
C MET A 53 -9.23 6.86 7.73
N TRP A 54 -9.40 7.77 8.69
CA TRP A 54 -8.34 8.68 9.13
C TRP A 54 -7.19 7.93 9.81
N LEU A 55 -7.49 6.88 10.59
CA LEU A 55 -6.48 6.06 11.24
C LEU A 55 -5.63 5.32 10.22
N VAL A 56 -6.26 4.70 9.23
CA VAL A 56 -5.54 3.99 8.16
C VAL A 56 -4.73 4.97 7.31
N SER A 57 -5.30 6.14 6.99
CA SER A 57 -4.58 7.18 6.24
C SER A 57 -3.40 7.75 7.05
N ALA A 58 -3.53 7.91 8.37
CA ALA A 58 -2.46 8.34 9.27
C ALA A 58 -1.34 7.31 9.33
N LEU A 59 -1.69 6.04 9.55
CA LEU A 59 -0.73 4.93 9.64
C LEU A 59 0.04 4.74 8.33
N VAL A 60 -0.66 4.80 7.20
CA VAL A 60 -0.02 4.72 5.88
C VAL A 60 0.89 5.92 5.63
N LEU A 61 0.45 7.14 5.96
CA LEU A 61 1.29 8.33 5.82
C LEU A 61 2.55 8.23 6.69
N ALA A 62 2.42 7.77 7.94
CA ALA A 62 3.55 7.55 8.84
C ALA A 62 4.52 6.49 8.29
N ALA A 63 4.00 5.36 7.80
CA ALA A 63 4.81 4.31 7.19
C ALA A 63 5.52 4.79 5.90
N MET A 64 4.84 5.59 5.09
CA MET A 64 5.44 6.21 3.90
C MET A 64 6.56 7.17 4.29
N LEU A 65 6.31 8.11 5.20
CA LEU A 65 7.31 9.07 5.67
C LEU A 65 8.52 8.35 6.29
N PHE A 66 8.29 7.29 7.06
CA PHE A 66 9.34 6.44 7.61
C PHE A 66 10.14 5.74 6.50
N SER A 67 9.48 5.15 5.50
CA SER A 67 10.14 4.46 4.39
C SER A 67 10.97 5.42 3.53
N PHE A 68 10.41 6.57 3.12
CA PHE A 68 11.14 7.58 2.36
C PHE A 68 12.30 8.18 3.18
N GLY A 69 12.10 8.43 4.48
CA GLY A 69 13.16 8.87 5.39
C GLY A 69 14.27 7.83 5.51
N ASN A 70 13.93 6.56 5.64
CA ASN A 70 14.91 5.47 5.70
C ASN A 70 15.68 5.33 4.38
N ILE A 71 15.01 5.40 3.23
CA ILE A 71 15.68 5.38 1.91
C ILE A 71 16.64 6.57 1.80
N ALA A 72 16.21 7.78 2.16
CA ALA A 72 17.06 8.97 2.14
C ALA A 72 18.28 8.83 3.07
N HIS A 73 18.10 8.27 4.27
CA HIS A 73 19.18 7.95 5.20
C HIS A 73 20.17 6.96 4.61
N GLN A 74 19.69 5.84 4.07
CA GLN A 74 20.55 4.85 3.41
C GLN A 74 21.26 5.45 2.19
N SER A 75 20.62 6.34 1.42
CA SER A 75 21.25 7.00 0.27
C SER A 75 22.49 7.81 0.67
N VAL A 76 22.39 8.63 1.74
CA VAL A 76 23.54 9.43 2.21
C VAL A 76 24.68 8.53 2.66
N LEU A 77 24.39 7.52 3.47
CA LEU A 77 25.42 6.60 3.99
C LEU A 77 26.06 5.77 2.87
N ASN A 78 25.27 5.24 1.94
CA ASN A 78 25.79 4.46 0.83
C ASN A 78 26.62 5.31 -0.13
N LEU A 79 26.21 6.56 -0.43
CA LEU A 79 27.01 7.49 -1.23
C LEU A 79 28.33 7.83 -0.55
N HIS A 80 28.34 8.07 0.75
CA HIS A 80 29.56 8.32 1.52
C HIS A 80 30.50 7.10 1.47
N CYS A 81 29.97 5.91 1.76
CA CYS A 81 30.74 4.67 1.69
C CYS A 81 31.29 4.38 0.28
N GLY A 82 30.48 4.58 -0.75
CA GLY A 82 30.81 4.23 -2.13
C GLY A 82 31.75 5.23 -2.82
N LEU A 83 31.65 6.53 -2.50
CA LEU A 83 32.43 7.57 -3.15
C LEU A 83 33.71 7.94 -2.37
N ASP A 84 33.67 7.90 -1.04
CA ASP A 84 34.84 8.20 -0.20
C ASP A 84 35.66 6.93 0.14
N ALA A 85 35.28 5.78 -0.41
CA ALA A 85 35.97 4.48 -0.29
C ALA A 85 36.34 4.09 1.16
N ILE A 86 35.42 4.32 2.10
CA ILE A 86 35.65 4.09 3.54
C ILE A 86 35.60 2.59 3.85
N THR A 87 36.67 2.07 4.45
CA THR A 87 36.85 0.63 4.76
C THR A 87 35.95 0.13 5.90
N THR A 88 35.42 1.00 6.76
CA THR A 88 34.55 0.64 7.90
C THR A 88 33.09 0.36 7.51
N CYS A 89 32.73 0.45 6.23
CA CYS A 89 31.35 0.27 5.74
C CYS A 89 30.86 -1.20 5.71
N HIS A 90 31.40 -2.09 6.55
CA HIS A 90 31.03 -3.50 6.63
C HIS A 90 30.29 -3.82 7.95
N GLY A 91 29.10 -4.45 7.85
CA GLY A 91 28.26 -4.83 9.01
C GLY A 91 27.33 -3.71 9.51
N GLN A 92 26.33 -4.07 10.34
CA GLN A 92 25.40 -3.09 10.94
C GLN A 92 26.12 -2.16 11.95
N ASP A 93 27.02 -2.69 12.77
CA ASP A 93 27.80 -1.91 13.73
C ASP A 93 28.74 -0.91 13.03
N GLY A 94 29.22 -1.24 11.83
CA GLY A 94 30.00 -0.32 10.99
C GLY A 94 29.18 0.87 10.47
N MET A 95 27.90 0.68 10.15
CA MET A 95 27.03 1.76 9.66
C MET A 95 26.70 2.78 10.74
N ASP A 96 26.52 2.34 12.00
CA ASP A 96 26.32 3.24 13.13
C ASP A 96 27.57 4.10 13.38
N ALA A 97 28.76 3.52 13.22
CA ALA A 97 30.02 4.27 13.31
C ALA A 97 30.21 5.28 12.16
N VAL A 98 29.88 4.89 10.92
CA VAL A 98 29.91 5.78 9.75
C VAL A 98 28.94 6.95 9.91
N ALA A 99 27.72 6.69 10.40
CA ALA A 99 26.75 7.73 10.68
C ALA A 99 27.27 8.72 11.74
N ALA A 100 27.94 8.23 12.80
CA ALA A 100 28.55 9.09 13.81
C ALA A 100 29.68 9.97 13.22
N GLN A 101 30.53 9.41 12.35
CA GLN A 101 31.60 10.15 11.67
C GLN A 101 31.08 11.29 10.78
N LEU A 102 30.01 11.02 10.03
CA LEU A 102 29.34 12.02 9.19
C LEU A 102 28.76 13.19 10.00
N THR A 103 28.32 12.95 11.24
CA THR A 103 27.62 13.95 12.08
C THR A 103 28.58 14.98 12.72
N GLY A 104 29.87 14.99 12.34
CA GLY A 104 30.87 15.94 12.84
C GLY A 104 31.90 16.39 11.80
N THR A 105 31.77 15.98 10.53
CA THR A 105 32.72 16.30 9.47
C THR A 105 32.00 16.94 8.27
N PRO A 106 32.61 17.95 7.63
CA PRO A 106 32.04 18.53 6.41
C PRO A 106 32.07 17.50 5.29
N PHE A 107 31.03 17.50 4.44
CA PHE A 107 30.97 16.55 3.32
C PHE A 107 32.15 16.73 2.36
N SER A 108 32.70 15.60 1.90
CA SER A 108 33.74 15.57 0.86
C SER A 108 33.22 16.13 -0.47
N ALA A 109 34.13 16.53 -1.36
CA ALA A 109 33.74 16.99 -2.69
C ALA A 109 33.00 15.91 -3.50
N ALA A 110 33.41 14.64 -3.36
CA ALA A 110 32.77 13.50 -4.02
C ALA A 110 31.35 13.27 -3.49
N LEU A 111 31.17 13.30 -2.16
CA LEU A 111 29.85 13.18 -1.53
C LEU A 111 28.92 14.34 -1.95
N LEU A 112 29.43 15.57 -1.99
CA LEU A 112 28.66 16.73 -2.48
C LEU A 112 28.20 16.56 -3.93
N ALA A 113 29.06 16.03 -4.80
CA ALA A 113 28.73 15.75 -6.20
C ALA A 113 27.65 14.67 -6.32
N GLY A 114 27.78 13.57 -5.57
CA GLY A 114 26.78 12.49 -5.53
C GLY A 114 25.42 12.94 -4.99
N LEU A 115 25.40 13.69 -3.88
CA LEU A 115 24.18 14.26 -3.32
C LEU A 115 23.53 15.30 -4.26
N SER A 116 24.34 16.05 -5.01
CA SER A 116 23.85 17.00 -6.03
C SER A 116 23.15 16.27 -7.18
N LEU A 117 23.72 15.17 -7.68
CA LEU A 117 23.05 14.30 -8.66
C LEU A 117 21.74 13.75 -8.09
N GLN A 118 21.77 13.18 -6.88
CA GLN A 118 20.57 12.62 -6.25
C GLN A 118 19.45 13.67 -6.12
N LEU A 119 19.77 14.86 -5.63
CA LEU A 119 18.78 15.92 -5.46
C LEU A 119 18.28 16.46 -6.81
N CYS A 120 19.13 16.52 -7.83
CA CYS A 120 18.76 16.88 -9.20
C CYS A 120 17.76 15.87 -9.80
N LEU A 121 17.99 14.58 -9.62
CA LEU A 121 17.07 13.52 -10.07
C LEU A 121 15.71 13.62 -9.36
N LEU A 122 15.70 13.83 -8.04
CA LEU A 122 14.47 14.01 -7.26
C LEU A 122 13.74 15.32 -7.63
N TRP A 123 14.47 16.37 -8.00
CA TRP A 123 13.91 17.59 -8.53
C TRP A 123 13.25 17.35 -9.89
N LEU A 124 13.89 16.59 -10.78
CA LEU A 124 13.32 16.20 -12.07
C LEU A 124 12.06 15.34 -11.90
N VAL A 125 12.03 14.44 -10.91
CA VAL A 125 10.83 13.69 -10.50
C VAL A 125 9.67 14.63 -10.15
N SER A 126 9.93 15.72 -9.42
CA SER A 126 8.91 16.70 -9.04
C SER A 126 8.27 17.44 -10.23
N VAL A 127 8.92 17.40 -11.41
CA VAL A 127 8.44 17.96 -12.67
C VAL A 127 7.74 16.90 -13.52
N LEU A 128 8.42 15.78 -13.78
CA LEU A 128 7.99 14.78 -14.77
C LEU A 128 6.81 13.93 -14.30
N LEU A 129 6.78 13.50 -13.02
CA LEU A 129 5.68 12.67 -12.52
C LEU A 129 4.34 13.41 -12.58
N PRO A 130 4.23 14.66 -12.07
CA PRO A 130 2.99 15.41 -12.19
C PRO A 130 2.59 15.77 -13.63
N LEU A 131 3.54 15.83 -14.57
CA LEU A 131 3.26 16.00 -16.00
C LEU A 131 2.69 14.72 -16.63
N GLY A 132 3.28 13.55 -16.33
CA GLY A 132 2.80 12.26 -16.85
C GLY A 132 1.45 11.82 -16.24
N ALA A 133 1.21 12.15 -14.97
CA ALA A 133 0.00 11.74 -14.26
C ALA A 133 -1.27 12.54 -14.61
N GLY A 134 -1.14 13.76 -15.16
CA GLY A 134 -2.28 14.61 -15.53
C GLY A 134 -2.82 14.29 -16.92
N ASP A 135 -4.12 14.50 -17.18
CA ASP A 135 -4.69 14.36 -18.54
C ASP A 135 -4.30 15.60 -19.37
N LEU A 136 -3.19 15.50 -20.13
CA LEU A 136 -2.69 16.63 -20.94
C LEU A 136 -3.66 16.98 -22.08
N ALA A 137 -4.51 16.05 -22.50
CA ALA A 137 -5.48 16.25 -23.57
C ALA A 137 -6.74 16.99 -23.08
N LYS A 138 -7.03 16.98 -21.78
CA LYS A 138 -8.12 17.77 -21.20
C LYS A 138 -7.60 19.06 -20.56
N PRO A 139 -8.21 20.23 -20.83
CA PRO A 139 -7.90 21.43 -20.08
C PRO A 139 -8.22 21.20 -18.59
N ASP A 140 -7.35 21.70 -17.70
CA ASP A 140 -7.68 21.74 -16.29
C ASP A 140 -8.96 22.58 -16.14
N TRP A 141 -9.97 22.06 -15.45
CA TRP A 141 -11.28 22.69 -15.22
C TRP A 141 -11.19 24.13 -14.67
N ASP A 142 -10.06 24.52 -14.09
CA ASP A 142 -9.82 25.85 -13.53
C ASP A 142 -9.47 26.89 -14.60
N LEU A 143 -8.91 26.49 -15.75
CA LEU A 143 -8.48 27.41 -16.81
C LEU A 143 -9.66 28.16 -17.47
N GLU A 144 -10.79 27.50 -17.65
CA GLU A 144 -11.97 28.09 -18.30
C GLU A 144 -12.57 29.23 -17.45
N TRP A 145 -12.48 29.12 -16.12
CA TRP A 145 -13.02 30.12 -15.20
C TRP A 145 -11.98 31.17 -14.79
N LEU A 146 -10.69 30.83 -14.75
CA LEU A 146 -9.61 31.76 -14.40
C LEU A 146 -9.52 32.96 -15.36
N VAL A 147 -9.80 32.74 -16.65
CA VAL A 147 -9.78 33.82 -17.66
C VAL A 147 -10.99 34.76 -17.53
N THR A 148 -12.04 34.34 -16.81
CA THR A 148 -13.23 35.18 -16.53
C THR A 148 -13.03 36.12 -15.33
N LEU A 149 -11.95 35.94 -14.54
CA LEU A 149 -11.66 36.81 -13.41
C LEU A 149 -11.15 38.18 -13.88
N PRO A 150 -11.56 39.30 -13.24
CA PRO A 150 -11.16 40.65 -13.61
C PRO A 150 -9.72 40.96 -13.15
N THR A 151 -8.75 40.14 -13.58
CA THR A 151 -7.34 40.22 -13.20
C THR A 151 -6.45 40.10 -14.44
N SER A 152 -5.27 40.72 -14.41
CA SER A 152 -4.37 40.68 -15.56
C SER A 152 -3.88 39.25 -15.86
N LYS A 153 -3.64 38.93 -17.14
CA LYS A 153 -3.05 37.65 -17.57
C LYS A 153 -1.73 37.36 -16.85
N THR A 154 -0.91 38.37 -16.64
CA THR A 154 0.35 38.27 -15.88
C THR A 154 0.13 37.81 -14.45
N THR A 155 -0.87 38.37 -13.77
CA THR A 155 -1.23 37.98 -12.39
C THR A 155 -1.69 36.53 -12.32
N LEU A 156 -2.50 36.09 -13.29
CA LEU A 156 -2.97 34.71 -13.37
C LEU A 156 -1.82 33.71 -13.60
N LEU A 157 -0.84 34.07 -14.43
CA LEU A 157 0.32 33.22 -14.69
C LEU A 157 1.23 33.08 -13.46
N TRP A 158 1.50 34.18 -12.76
CA TRP A 158 2.21 34.13 -11.47
C TRP A 158 1.44 33.33 -10.42
N ALA A 159 0.12 33.51 -10.36
CA ALA A 159 -0.74 32.73 -9.47
C ALA A 159 -0.62 31.23 -9.76
N ARG A 160 -0.60 30.83 -11.05
CA ARG A 160 -0.47 29.43 -11.44
C ARG A 160 0.86 28.81 -11.08
N VAL A 161 1.97 29.54 -11.26
CA VAL A 161 3.32 29.05 -10.90
C VAL A 161 3.42 28.88 -9.37
N PHE A 162 2.95 29.87 -8.60
CA PHE A 162 3.00 29.81 -7.14
C PHE A 162 2.01 28.76 -6.58
N GLU A 163 0.83 28.62 -7.17
CA GLU A 163 -0.10 27.55 -6.86
C GLU A 163 0.57 26.19 -7.06
N ARG A 164 1.15 25.95 -8.25
CA ARG A 164 1.78 24.67 -8.60
C ARG A 164 3.03 24.35 -7.78
N SER A 165 3.72 25.33 -7.21
CA SER A 165 4.89 25.08 -6.36
C SER A 165 4.50 24.57 -4.98
N VAL A 166 3.50 25.18 -4.33
CA VAL A 166 3.03 24.78 -3.00
C VAL A 166 2.08 23.57 -3.07
N ALA A 167 1.32 23.44 -4.16
CA ALA A 167 0.39 22.32 -4.41
C ALA A 167 1.04 21.11 -5.12
N ASN A 168 2.31 20.80 -4.81
CA ASN A 168 3.05 19.68 -5.39
C ASN A 168 3.37 18.58 -4.36
N PRO A 169 2.42 17.67 -4.05
CA PRO A 169 2.64 16.62 -3.04
C PRO A 169 3.72 15.62 -3.46
N VAL A 170 3.85 15.33 -4.77
CA VAL A 170 4.89 14.44 -5.30
C VAL A 170 6.26 15.06 -5.06
N GLY A 171 6.41 16.35 -5.37
CA GLY A 171 7.66 17.07 -5.15
C GLY A 171 8.04 17.19 -3.68
N LEU A 172 7.08 17.46 -2.79
CA LEU A 172 7.33 17.49 -1.34
C LEU A 172 7.77 16.13 -0.82
N ILE A 173 7.12 15.03 -1.21
CA ILE A 173 7.50 13.68 -0.79
C ILE A 173 8.86 13.27 -1.35
N ALA A 174 9.21 13.71 -2.56
CA ALA A 174 10.50 13.40 -3.18
C ALA A 174 11.66 14.19 -2.56
N LEU A 175 11.50 15.49 -2.32
CA LEU A 175 12.60 16.38 -1.91
C LEU A 175 12.77 16.50 -0.39
N LEU A 176 11.66 16.54 0.37
CA LEU A 176 11.71 16.87 1.80
C LEU A 176 12.45 15.82 2.64
N PRO A 177 12.25 14.49 2.47
CA PRO A 177 12.98 13.49 3.25
C PRO A 177 14.49 13.58 2.99
N SER A 178 14.90 13.67 1.73
CA SER A 178 16.31 13.76 1.34
C SER A 178 16.97 15.03 1.88
N THR A 179 16.35 16.20 1.68
CA THR A 179 16.89 17.47 2.20
C THR A 179 16.90 17.51 3.73
N THR A 180 15.95 16.88 4.40
CA THR A 180 15.92 16.78 5.87
C THR A 180 17.07 15.92 6.39
N VAL A 181 17.33 14.76 5.78
CA VAL A 181 18.42 13.89 6.21
C VAL A 181 19.79 14.50 5.89
N ILE A 182 19.94 15.17 4.74
CA ILE A 182 21.16 15.91 4.41
C ILE A 182 21.39 17.04 5.43
N ALA A 183 20.34 17.79 5.80
CA ALA A 183 20.43 18.81 6.84
C ALA A 183 20.75 18.22 8.22
N TRP A 184 20.24 17.03 8.54
CA TRP A 184 20.57 16.32 9.78
C TRP A 184 22.08 16.05 9.88
N TYR A 185 22.66 15.45 8.85
CA TYR A 185 24.11 15.19 8.79
C TYR A 185 24.95 16.46 8.60
N GLY A 186 24.38 17.53 8.05
CA GLY A 186 25.00 18.86 7.99
C GLY A 186 25.07 19.60 9.33
N GLY A 187 24.59 19.00 10.43
CA GLY A 187 24.72 19.55 11.80
C GLY A 187 23.51 20.32 12.31
N TYR A 188 22.38 20.34 11.60
CA TYR A 188 21.18 21.06 12.04
C TYR A 188 20.36 20.32 13.12
N GLY A 189 20.62 19.02 13.34
CA GLY A 189 19.91 18.20 14.33
C GLY A 189 18.38 18.31 14.22
N TRP A 190 17.71 18.55 15.35
CA TRP A 190 16.24 18.68 15.38
C TRP A 190 15.67 19.85 14.59
N LEU A 191 16.49 20.85 14.24
CA LEU A 191 16.07 21.97 13.40
C LEU A 191 16.10 21.63 11.91
N ALA A 192 16.69 20.51 11.49
CA ALA A 192 16.86 20.08 10.09
C ALA A 192 15.59 20.19 9.21
N PRO A 193 14.36 19.88 9.69
CA PRO A 193 13.16 19.98 8.86
C PRO A 193 12.83 21.41 8.38
N LEU A 194 13.23 22.45 9.12
CA LEU A 194 12.91 23.84 8.81
C LEU A 194 13.68 24.37 7.57
N PRO A 195 15.03 24.36 7.53
CA PRO A 195 15.77 24.74 6.34
C PRO A 195 15.51 23.78 5.17
N ALA A 196 15.30 22.49 5.44
CA ALA A 196 14.94 21.51 4.42
C ALA A 196 13.63 21.87 3.70
N LEU A 197 12.59 22.26 4.44
CA LEU A 197 11.32 22.71 3.87
C LEU A 197 11.48 24.00 3.04
N ALA A 198 12.18 24.99 3.57
CA ALA A 198 12.40 26.27 2.89
C ALA A 198 13.14 26.08 1.55
N LEU A 199 14.24 25.33 1.56
CA LEU A 199 15.03 25.05 0.36
C LEU A 199 14.29 24.14 -0.63
N SER A 200 13.52 23.17 -0.14
CA SER A 200 12.65 22.35 -0.99
C SER A 200 11.58 23.19 -1.71
N LEU A 201 10.94 24.14 -1.02
CA LEU A 201 9.94 25.03 -1.63
C LEU A 201 10.55 25.93 -2.71
N LEU A 202 11.79 26.39 -2.54
CA LEU A 202 12.52 27.15 -3.57
C LEU A 202 12.77 26.29 -4.82
N LEU A 203 13.21 25.05 -4.65
CA LEU A 203 13.37 24.11 -5.77
C LEU A 203 12.04 23.79 -6.46
N LEU A 204 10.96 23.64 -5.69
CA LEU A 204 9.62 23.42 -6.23
C LEU A 204 9.07 24.62 -7.01
N LEU A 205 9.51 25.83 -6.69
CA LEU A 205 9.16 27.03 -7.45
C LEU A 205 9.75 26.99 -8.87
N ALA A 206 11.03 26.62 -8.98
CA ALA A 206 11.68 26.39 -10.28
C ALA A 206 11.03 25.21 -11.03
N ALA A 207 10.70 24.12 -10.33
CA ALA A 207 10.00 22.97 -10.91
C ALA A 207 8.62 23.35 -11.47
N ALA A 208 7.85 24.16 -10.73
CA ALA A 208 6.52 24.61 -11.13
C ALA A 208 6.56 25.50 -12.38
N MET A 209 7.58 26.36 -12.50
CA MET A 209 7.81 27.17 -13.70
C MET A 209 8.13 26.29 -14.90
N LEU A 210 9.10 25.38 -14.79
CA LEU A 210 9.46 24.45 -15.87
C LEU A 210 8.26 23.61 -16.31
N ARG A 211 7.53 23.05 -15.34
CA ARG A 211 6.30 22.29 -15.60
C ARG A 211 5.28 23.12 -16.38
N THR A 212 5.08 24.38 -16.01
CA THR A 212 4.09 25.25 -16.65
C THR A 212 4.49 25.65 -18.06
N LEU A 213 5.79 25.88 -18.29
CA LEU A 213 6.35 26.11 -19.62
C LEU A 213 6.15 24.92 -20.55
N VAL A 214 6.45 23.71 -20.06
CA VAL A 214 6.30 22.48 -20.82
C VAL A 214 4.82 22.20 -21.10
N ASP A 215 3.98 22.19 -20.07
CA ASP A 215 2.53 21.94 -20.19
C ASP A 215 1.85 22.91 -21.17
N THR A 216 2.09 24.21 -21.03
CA THR A 216 1.52 25.24 -21.91
C THR A 216 2.05 25.12 -23.33
N GLY A 217 3.37 24.97 -23.49
CA GLY A 217 4.01 24.86 -24.80
C GLY A 217 3.56 23.61 -25.58
N LEU A 218 3.37 22.48 -24.89
CA LEU A 218 2.88 21.25 -25.51
C LEU A 218 1.41 21.39 -25.95
N ARG A 219 0.54 21.95 -25.10
CA ARG A 219 -0.89 22.13 -25.40
C ARG A 219 -1.14 23.05 -26.60
N LEU A 220 -0.30 24.07 -26.79
CA LEU A 220 -0.42 25.00 -27.91
C LEU A 220 0.10 24.42 -29.23
N LYS A 221 1.04 23.47 -29.18
CA LYS A 221 1.71 22.94 -30.39
C LYS A 221 1.16 21.62 -30.90
N LEU A 222 0.58 20.78 -30.02
CA LEU A 222 0.25 19.40 -30.33
C LEU A 222 -1.25 19.12 -30.37
N SER A 223 -1.66 18.18 -31.22
CA SER A 223 -3.04 17.67 -31.23
C SER A 223 -3.36 16.87 -29.96
N PRO A 224 -4.64 16.73 -29.55
CA PRO A 224 -5.02 15.91 -28.38
C PRO A 224 -4.50 14.47 -28.44
N SER A 225 -4.47 13.86 -29.63
CA SER A 225 -3.94 12.49 -29.81
C SER A 225 -2.42 12.41 -29.61
N SER A 226 -1.69 13.42 -30.08
CA SER A 226 -0.23 13.53 -29.90
C SER A 226 0.12 13.83 -28.44
N LEU A 227 -0.67 14.66 -27.77
CA LEU A 227 -0.54 14.93 -26.33
C LEU A 227 -0.69 13.66 -25.50
N GLY A 228 -1.68 12.82 -25.81
CA GLY A 228 -1.85 11.52 -25.14
C GLY A 228 -0.64 10.59 -25.30
N ASN A 229 -0.06 10.53 -26.51
CA ASN A 229 1.15 9.71 -26.75
C ASN A 229 2.37 10.26 -26.00
N LEU A 230 2.55 11.58 -26.02
CA LEU A 230 3.66 12.22 -25.32
C LEU A 230 3.51 12.10 -23.80
N GLN A 231 2.29 12.17 -23.27
CA GLN A 231 2.02 11.92 -21.86
C GLN A 231 2.43 10.50 -21.44
N ALA A 232 2.10 9.49 -22.26
CA ALA A 232 2.51 8.13 -22.00
C ALA A 232 4.04 7.99 -21.99
N LEU A 233 4.74 8.65 -22.91
CA LEU A 233 6.20 8.69 -22.93
C LEU A 233 6.78 9.39 -21.69
N ILE A 234 6.27 10.57 -21.33
CA ILE A 234 6.68 11.32 -20.13
C ILE A 234 6.46 10.48 -18.87
N SER A 235 5.39 9.70 -18.81
CA SER A 235 5.11 8.81 -17.67
C SER A 235 6.16 7.71 -17.52
N ILE A 236 6.68 7.17 -18.63
CA ILE A 236 7.76 6.18 -18.63
C ILE A 236 9.10 6.85 -18.27
N VAL A 237 9.43 7.94 -18.96
CA VAL A 237 10.70 8.67 -18.77
C VAL A 237 10.80 9.25 -17.37
N GLY A 238 9.70 9.75 -16.80
CA GLY A 238 9.66 10.34 -15.47
C GLY A 238 10.00 9.36 -14.35
N ILE A 239 9.80 8.07 -14.56
CA ILE A 239 10.07 7.02 -13.58
C ILE A 239 11.57 6.67 -13.51
N VAL A 240 12.32 6.91 -14.59
CA VAL A 240 13.76 6.59 -14.65
C VAL A 240 14.58 7.39 -13.62
N PRO A 241 14.46 8.74 -13.52
CA PRO A 241 15.15 9.52 -12.48
C PRO A 241 14.79 9.08 -11.06
N MET A 242 13.54 8.66 -10.82
CA MET A 242 13.11 8.15 -9.53
C MET A 242 13.86 6.88 -9.15
N TYR A 243 14.01 5.92 -10.08
CA TYR A 243 14.72 4.68 -9.82
C TYR A 243 16.23 4.87 -9.66
N ILE A 244 16.85 5.77 -10.45
CA ILE A 244 18.26 6.11 -10.25
C ILE A 244 18.45 6.71 -8.85
N ALA A 245 17.61 7.67 -8.45
CA ALA A 245 17.70 8.28 -7.12
C ALA A 245 17.47 7.27 -5.98
N MET A 246 16.52 6.35 -6.14
CA MET A 246 16.25 5.29 -5.15
C MET A 246 17.39 4.26 -5.09
N SER A 247 18.11 4.01 -6.19
CA SER A 247 19.19 3.02 -6.24
C SER A 247 20.29 3.30 -5.21
N PHE A 248 20.61 4.58 -4.99
CA PHE A 248 21.57 5.00 -3.95
C PHE A 248 21.17 4.55 -2.55
N GLY A 249 19.88 4.46 -2.24
CA GLY A 249 19.40 3.99 -0.93
C GLY A 249 19.23 2.47 -0.82
N MET A 250 19.31 1.75 -1.95
CA MET A 250 19.04 0.31 -2.03
C MET A 250 20.29 -0.54 -2.16
N SER A 251 21.33 -0.04 -2.84
CA SER A 251 22.60 -0.73 -3.01
C SER A 251 23.78 0.19 -2.73
N ARG A 252 24.93 -0.40 -2.39
CA ARG A 252 26.23 0.29 -2.20
C ARG A 252 27.08 0.30 -3.47
N GLN A 253 26.58 -0.29 -4.55
CA GLN A 253 27.26 -0.47 -5.83
C GLN A 253 26.23 -0.34 -6.97
N GLY A 254 26.69 0.03 -8.15
CA GLY A 254 25.87 0.22 -9.35
C GLY A 254 26.42 1.33 -10.23
N PHE A 255 26.05 1.36 -11.51
CA PHE A 255 26.58 2.36 -12.43
C PHE A 255 26.23 3.80 -12.04
N ALA A 256 25.13 4.00 -11.30
CA ALA A 256 24.74 5.31 -10.78
C ALA A 256 25.81 5.91 -9.85
N PHE A 257 26.60 5.07 -9.17
CA PHE A 257 27.75 5.53 -8.37
C PHE A 257 28.89 6.04 -9.25
N GLY A 258 29.12 5.43 -10.43
CA GLY A 258 30.04 5.96 -11.43
C GLY A 258 29.60 7.34 -11.91
N TRP A 259 28.32 7.50 -12.24
CA TRP A 259 27.77 8.82 -12.61
C TRP A 259 27.84 9.84 -11.48
N ALA A 260 27.72 9.41 -10.22
CA ALA A 260 27.87 10.26 -9.06
C ALA A 260 29.33 10.69 -8.85
N ALA A 261 30.30 9.80 -9.09
CA ALA A 261 31.73 10.09 -9.03
C ALA A 261 32.18 11.04 -10.15
N ASP A 262 31.66 10.82 -11.37
CA ASP A 262 32.00 11.58 -12.58
C ASP A 262 31.15 12.86 -12.74
N MET A 263 30.43 13.27 -11.70
CA MET A 263 29.55 14.44 -11.78
C MET A 263 30.36 15.70 -12.08
N PRO A 264 30.03 16.45 -13.16
CA PRO A 264 30.77 17.67 -13.50
C PRO A 264 30.70 18.70 -12.37
N ALA A 265 31.80 19.42 -12.13
CA ALA A 265 31.87 20.44 -11.07
C ALA A 265 30.79 21.53 -11.18
N TRP A 266 30.36 21.88 -12.40
CA TRP A 266 29.29 22.86 -12.62
C TRP A 266 27.94 22.41 -12.05
N SER A 267 27.71 21.11 -11.86
CA SER A 267 26.45 20.57 -11.30
C SER A 267 26.21 21.10 -9.88
N SER A 268 27.27 21.31 -9.10
CA SER A 268 27.21 21.89 -7.75
C SER A 268 26.70 23.34 -7.75
N TRP A 269 26.81 24.06 -8.87
CA TRP A 269 26.36 25.44 -9.03
C TRP A 269 24.93 25.56 -9.55
N THR A 270 24.26 24.45 -9.82
CA THR A 270 22.82 24.44 -10.12
C THR A 270 22.00 24.65 -8.85
N PRO A 271 20.70 25.03 -8.95
CA PRO A 271 19.88 25.20 -7.75
C PRO A 271 19.85 23.98 -6.80
N PRO A 272 19.72 22.72 -7.27
CA PRO A 272 19.89 21.54 -6.42
C PRO A 272 21.28 21.47 -5.76
N GLY A 273 22.35 21.71 -6.52
CA GLY A 273 23.72 21.69 -5.97
C GLY A 273 23.96 22.75 -4.90
N LEU A 274 23.48 23.98 -5.13
CA LEU A 274 23.59 25.08 -4.15
C LEU A 274 22.80 24.79 -2.87
N VAL A 275 21.66 24.09 -2.97
CA VAL A 275 20.91 23.62 -1.79
C VAL A 275 21.75 22.64 -0.97
N ILE A 276 22.43 21.67 -1.61
CA ILE A 276 23.32 20.74 -0.92
C ILE A 276 24.48 21.49 -0.25
N GLN A 277 25.11 22.43 -0.95
CA GLN A 277 26.20 23.23 -0.39
C GLN A 277 25.75 24.05 0.82
N LEU A 278 24.56 24.67 0.75
CA LEU A 278 23.97 25.44 1.86
C LEU A 278 23.65 24.57 3.08
N LEU A 279 23.18 23.34 2.86
CA LEU A 279 22.90 22.38 3.92
C LEU A 279 24.17 21.79 4.55
N ASN A 280 25.28 21.73 3.80
CA ASN A 280 26.57 21.32 4.34
C ASN A 280 27.26 22.48 5.10
N ARG A 281 27.25 23.68 4.52
CA ARG A 281 27.86 24.89 5.08
C ARG A 281 27.01 26.13 4.77
N PRO A 282 26.27 26.68 5.77
CA PRO A 282 25.46 27.86 5.55
C PRO A 282 26.33 29.07 5.20
N SER A 283 26.00 29.75 4.10
CA SER A 283 26.68 30.96 3.64
C SER A 283 25.68 31.93 3.02
N VAL A 284 25.77 33.20 3.41
CA VAL A 284 24.93 34.27 2.85
C VAL A 284 25.17 34.42 1.34
N ALA A 285 26.42 34.26 0.88
CA ALA A 285 26.76 34.34 -0.53
C ALA A 285 26.11 33.20 -1.35
N LEU A 286 26.14 31.97 -0.83
CA LEU A 286 25.48 30.83 -1.47
C LEU A 286 23.95 31.00 -1.49
N ALA A 287 23.37 31.52 -0.40
CA ALA A 287 21.93 31.77 -0.31
C ALA A 287 21.48 32.86 -1.30
N ALA A 288 22.24 33.96 -1.38
CA ALA A 288 21.99 35.02 -2.36
C ALA A 288 22.11 34.49 -3.80
N THR A 289 23.13 33.68 -4.08
CA THR A 289 23.34 33.07 -5.40
C THR A 289 22.15 32.19 -5.80
N LEU A 290 21.69 31.31 -4.90
CA LEU A 290 20.52 30.46 -5.13
C LEU A 290 19.26 31.30 -5.41
N LEU A 291 19.00 32.33 -4.59
CA LEU A 291 17.84 33.20 -4.77
C LEU A 291 17.87 33.96 -6.09
N VAL A 292 19.05 34.48 -6.49
CA VAL A 292 19.23 35.15 -7.79
C VAL A 292 19.00 34.17 -8.93
N GLN A 293 19.57 32.97 -8.88
CA GLN A 293 19.35 31.95 -9.93
C GLN A 293 17.87 31.60 -10.08
N VAL A 294 17.17 31.32 -8.97
CA VAL A 294 15.75 31.01 -9.00
C VAL A 294 14.95 32.20 -9.55
N ALA A 295 15.25 33.43 -9.12
CA ALA A 295 14.58 34.63 -9.63
C ALA A 295 14.77 34.83 -11.15
N VAL A 296 15.99 34.62 -11.66
CA VAL A 296 16.29 34.70 -13.10
C VAL A 296 15.54 33.61 -13.88
N LEU A 297 15.52 32.37 -13.39
CA LEU A 297 14.77 31.28 -14.03
C LEU A 297 13.26 31.59 -14.08
N LEU A 298 12.71 32.17 -13.02
CA LEU A 298 11.31 32.59 -13.00
C LEU A 298 11.03 33.75 -13.95
N TRP A 299 11.91 34.74 -14.00
CA TRP A 299 11.76 35.88 -14.90
C TRP A 299 11.83 35.44 -16.37
N LEU A 300 12.82 34.64 -16.75
CA LEU A 300 12.96 34.07 -18.10
C LEU A 300 11.77 33.18 -18.45
N GLY A 301 11.35 32.31 -17.53
CA GLY A 301 10.17 31.46 -17.74
C GLY A 301 8.91 32.27 -17.95
N MET A 302 8.72 33.37 -17.21
CA MET A 302 7.57 34.26 -17.38
C MET A 302 7.62 34.99 -18.74
N LEU A 303 8.79 35.41 -19.22
CA LEU A 303 8.94 35.97 -20.57
C LEU A 303 8.52 34.95 -21.65
N ILE A 304 8.97 33.71 -21.53
CA ILE A 304 8.62 32.64 -22.48
C ILE A 304 7.13 32.33 -22.42
N LEU A 305 6.52 32.21 -21.24
CA LEU A 305 5.08 31.98 -21.09
C LEU A 305 4.23 33.10 -21.72
N ARG A 306 4.63 34.37 -21.52
CA ARG A 306 3.95 35.51 -22.15
C ARG A 306 4.05 35.44 -23.67
N ARG A 307 5.21 35.05 -24.20
CA ARG A 307 5.42 34.87 -25.64
C ARG A 307 4.58 33.71 -26.19
N GLN A 308 4.53 32.57 -25.49
CA GLN A 308 3.71 31.41 -25.88
C GLN A 308 2.22 31.75 -25.93
N LEU A 309 1.73 32.59 -25.02
CA LEU A 309 0.31 32.94 -24.89
C LEU A 309 -0.09 34.24 -25.61
N ARG A 310 0.81 34.84 -26.40
CA ARG A 310 0.55 36.10 -27.11
C ARG A 310 -0.66 35.97 -28.06
N ASP A 311 -0.77 34.83 -28.73
CA ASP A 311 -1.77 34.58 -29.77
C ASP A 311 -3.07 33.95 -29.22
N GLY A 312 -3.21 33.87 -27.89
CA GLY A 312 -4.38 33.34 -27.18
C GLY A 312 -4.17 31.97 -26.52
N VAL A 313 -5.18 31.52 -25.76
CA VAL A 313 -5.15 30.26 -25.00
C VAL A 313 -5.76 29.10 -25.82
N VAL A 314 -6.59 29.42 -26.80
CA VAL A 314 -7.27 28.43 -27.65
C VAL A 314 -6.43 28.20 -28.90
N GLY A 315 -5.61 27.16 -28.89
CA GLY A 315 -5.02 26.65 -30.13
C GLY A 315 -6.13 26.26 -31.10
N SER A 316 -5.94 26.55 -32.39
CA SER A 316 -6.85 26.20 -33.50
C SER A 316 -7.21 24.70 -33.62
N GLY A 317 -6.61 23.83 -32.79
CA GLY A 317 -6.67 22.37 -32.87
C GLY A 317 -7.99 21.71 -32.45
N GLN A 318 -8.79 22.28 -31.54
CA GLN A 318 -10.06 21.62 -31.16
C GLN A 318 -11.16 21.76 -32.23
N ARG A 319 -11.25 22.91 -32.91
CA ARG A 319 -12.18 23.09 -34.03
C ARG A 319 -11.67 22.49 -35.35
N ALA A 320 -10.35 22.45 -35.57
CA ALA A 320 -9.79 21.88 -36.80
C ALA A 320 -9.90 20.35 -36.87
N SER A 321 -9.86 19.64 -35.73
CA SER A 321 -10.00 18.18 -35.69
C SER A 321 -11.43 17.67 -35.97
N MET A 322 -12.45 18.55 -35.94
CA MET A 322 -13.82 18.19 -36.33
C MET A 322 -14.05 18.22 -37.84
N ARG A 323 -13.07 18.69 -38.65
CA ARG A 323 -13.21 18.83 -40.10
C ARG A 323 -12.84 17.60 -40.93
N THR A 324 -12.54 16.46 -40.31
CA THR A 324 -12.57 15.18 -41.03
C THR A 324 -14.01 14.70 -41.09
N ALA A 325 -14.60 14.77 -42.28
CA ALA A 325 -15.89 14.16 -42.59
C ALA A 325 -15.92 12.71 -42.06
N PRO A 326 -17.03 12.24 -41.46
CA PRO A 326 -17.14 10.84 -41.09
C PRO A 326 -16.93 10.02 -42.36
N LYS A 327 -15.89 9.16 -42.38
CA LYS A 327 -15.79 8.15 -43.43
C LYS A 327 -17.10 7.38 -43.39
N ALA A 328 -17.82 7.39 -44.51
CA ALA A 328 -19.09 6.72 -44.68
C ALA A 328 -19.02 5.31 -44.09
N ASN A 329 -20.02 4.97 -43.28
CA ASN A 329 -20.17 3.68 -42.63
C ASN A 329 -19.95 2.56 -43.65
N ALA A 330 -18.80 1.89 -43.58
CA ALA A 330 -18.64 0.61 -44.25
C ALA A 330 -19.66 -0.35 -43.62
N PRO A 331 -20.43 -1.11 -44.43
CA PRO A 331 -21.38 -2.07 -43.90
C PRO A 331 -20.64 -3.03 -42.97
N ALA A 332 -21.17 -3.20 -41.76
CA ALA A 332 -20.59 -4.07 -40.75
C ALA A 332 -20.50 -5.49 -41.34
N GLN A 333 -19.32 -5.88 -41.79
CA GLN A 333 -19.06 -7.25 -42.19
C GLN A 333 -19.28 -8.14 -40.96
N PRO A 334 -20.04 -9.23 -41.06
CA PRO A 334 -20.21 -10.16 -39.96
C PRO A 334 -18.85 -10.83 -39.72
N SER A 335 -18.08 -10.29 -38.76
CA SER A 335 -16.82 -10.92 -38.38
C SER A 335 -17.13 -12.21 -37.63
N SER A 336 -17.25 -13.31 -38.39
CA SER A 336 -16.96 -14.65 -37.90
C SER A 336 -15.47 -14.70 -37.54
N ARG A 337 -15.14 -14.19 -36.36
CA ARG A 337 -13.85 -14.40 -35.71
C ARG A 337 -14.13 -15.11 -34.42
N TRP A 338 -13.33 -16.13 -34.13
CA TRP A 338 -13.29 -16.84 -32.86
C TRP A 338 -13.39 -15.84 -31.71
N GLN A 339 -14.57 -15.79 -31.08
CA GLN A 339 -14.87 -14.80 -30.06
C GLN A 339 -14.40 -15.35 -28.72
N ILE A 340 -13.18 -14.99 -28.31
CA ILE A 340 -12.62 -15.42 -27.03
C ILE A 340 -13.37 -14.72 -25.89
N GLY A 341 -13.84 -15.51 -24.92
CA GLY A 341 -14.42 -15.02 -23.66
C GLY A 341 -15.84 -14.47 -23.77
N THR A 342 -16.39 -14.00 -22.65
CA THR A 342 -17.73 -13.42 -22.57
C THR A 342 -17.81 -12.02 -23.18
N VAL A 343 -19.01 -11.48 -23.37
CA VAL A 343 -19.22 -10.09 -23.87
C VAL A 343 -18.48 -9.07 -23.00
N ILE A 344 -18.52 -9.28 -21.68
CA ILE A 344 -17.86 -8.40 -20.70
C ILE A 344 -16.34 -8.48 -20.85
N GLN A 345 -15.79 -9.68 -21.01
CA GLN A 345 -14.35 -9.87 -21.20
C GLN A 345 -13.85 -9.26 -22.51
N ARG A 346 -14.62 -9.41 -23.59
CA ARG A 346 -14.28 -8.79 -24.90
C ARG A 346 -14.27 -7.27 -24.83
N ARG A 347 -15.18 -6.67 -24.06
CA ARG A 347 -15.16 -5.22 -23.82
C ARG A 347 -13.86 -4.78 -23.14
N GLU A 348 -13.41 -5.49 -22.11
CA GLU A 348 -12.14 -5.18 -21.41
C GLU A 348 -10.92 -5.34 -22.33
N LEU A 349 -10.88 -6.41 -23.14
CA LEU A 349 -9.80 -6.60 -24.13
C LEU A 349 -9.80 -5.50 -25.20
N SER A 350 -10.98 -5.08 -25.67
CA SER A 350 -11.12 -3.96 -26.61
C SER A 350 -10.66 -2.63 -25.98
N LEU A 351 -10.98 -2.40 -24.70
CA LEU A 351 -10.49 -1.25 -23.94
C LEU A 351 -8.96 -1.26 -23.87
N LEU A 352 -8.36 -2.39 -23.51
CA LEU A 352 -6.90 -2.56 -23.44
C LEU A 352 -6.23 -2.32 -24.80
N LYS A 353 -6.86 -2.74 -25.90
CA LYS A 353 -6.34 -2.51 -27.25
C LYS A 353 -6.46 -1.06 -27.70
N ARG A 354 -7.53 -0.35 -27.30
CA ARG A 354 -7.83 1.01 -27.78
C ARG A 354 -7.18 2.10 -26.92
N ASP A 355 -7.08 1.90 -25.62
CA ASP A 355 -6.49 2.86 -24.68
C ASP A 355 -5.01 2.57 -24.45
N ARG A 356 -4.15 3.32 -25.14
CA ARG A 356 -2.68 3.18 -25.05
C ARG A 356 -2.15 3.44 -23.65
N ASN A 357 -2.72 4.41 -22.93
CA ASN A 357 -2.27 4.73 -21.57
C ASN A 357 -2.59 3.55 -20.65
N PHE A 358 -3.80 2.98 -20.78
CA PHE A 358 -4.16 1.80 -20.03
C PHE A 358 -3.29 0.58 -20.36
N PHE A 359 -2.98 0.37 -21.65
CA PHE A 359 -2.05 -0.68 -22.08
C PHE A 359 -0.68 -0.51 -21.44
N VAL A 360 -0.09 0.68 -21.53
CA VAL A 360 1.24 0.97 -20.98
C VAL A 360 1.25 0.78 -19.47
N GLN A 361 0.28 1.33 -18.76
CA GLN A 361 0.20 1.23 -17.29
C GLN A 361 0.01 -0.20 -16.80
N THR A 362 -0.78 -1.00 -17.52
CA THR A 362 -1.13 -2.36 -17.10
C THR A 362 -0.05 -3.37 -17.46
N LEU A 363 0.46 -3.30 -18.69
CA LEU A 363 1.35 -4.32 -19.24
C LEU A 363 2.80 -3.86 -19.30
N LEU A 364 3.09 -2.69 -19.86
CA LEU A 364 4.48 -2.28 -20.11
C LEU A 364 5.20 -1.81 -18.84
N LEU A 365 4.51 -1.03 -18.00
CA LEU A 365 5.08 -0.43 -16.80
C LEU A 365 5.66 -1.46 -15.81
N PRO A 366 4.98 -2.58 -15.46
CA PRO A 366 5.60 -3.60 -14.61
C PRO A 366 6.94 -4.13 -15.14
N LEU A 367 7.07 -4.32 -16.46
CA LEU A 367 8.33 -4.75 -17.09
C LEU A 367 9.40 -3.66 -17.03
N VAL A 368 9.03 -2.40 -17.26
CA VAL A 368 9.96 -1.27 -17.13
C VAL A 368 10.46 -1.14 -15.71
N ILE A 369 9.60 -1.33 -14.71
CA ILE A 369 9.98 -1.31 -13.29
C ILE A 369 10.95 -2.43 -12.95
N LEU A 370 10.69 -3.66 -13.41
CA LEU A 370 11.59 -4.77 -13.15
C LEU A 370 12.93 -4.59 -13.87
N GLY A 371 12.88 -4.22 -15.15
CA GLY A 371 14.06 -3.96 -15.97
C GLY A 371 14.91 -2.82 -15.39
N SER A 372 14.27 -1.74 -14.93
CA SER A 372 14.96 -0.64 -14.26
C SER A 372 15.65 -1.12 -12.98
N GLN A 373 14.98 -1.89 -12.14
CA GLN A 373 15.57 -2.42 -10.92
C GLN A 373 16.81 -3.28 -11.21
N VAL A 374 16.74 -4.19 -12.18
CA VAL A 374 17.87 -5.06 -12.56
C VAL A 374 19.06 -4.24 -13.08
N VAL A 375 18.78 -3.24 -13.92
CA VAL A 375 19.80 -2.38 -14.53
C VAL A 375 20.42 -1.45 -13.48
N PHE A 376 19.61 -0.68 -12.75
CA PHE A 376 20.08 0.39 -11.85
C PHE A 376 20.72 -0.13 -10.54
N THR A 377 20.30 -1.29 -10.03
CA THR A 377 20.89 -1.84 -8.79
C THR A 377 22.16 -2.66 -9.00
N GLY A 378 22.67 -2.75 -10.24
CA GLY A 378 23.87 -3.54 -10.57
C GLY A 378 23.65 -5.06 -10.52
N ARG A 379 22.40 -5.52 -10.36
CA ARG A 379 22.01 -6.94 -10.28
C ARG A 379 22.03 -7.68 -11.63
N LEU A 380 22.53 -7.07 -12.70
CA LEU A 380 22.74 -7.77 -13.98
C LEU A 380 23.70 -8.95 -13.85
N HIS A 381 24.71 -8.88 -12.96
CA HIS A 381 25.57 -10.01 -12.62
C HIS A 381 24.88 -11.04 -11.69
N ASP A 382 23.76 -10.67 -11.05
CA ASP A 382 22.96 -11.52 -10.16
C ASP A 382 21.77 -12.19 -10.88
N VAL A 383 21.63 -12.07 -12.20
CA VAL A 383 20.58 -12.81 -12.95
C VAL A 383 20.78 -14.32 -12.77
N HIS A 384 22.03 -14.77 -12.60
CA HIS A 384 22.30 -16.15 -12.19
C HIS A 384 21.75 -16.47 -10.79
N LYS A 385 21.88 -15.55 -9.81
CA LYS A 385 21.27 -15.69 -8.48
C LYS A 385 19.74 -15.75 -8.52
N LEU A 386 19.11 -15.11 -9.52
CA LEU A 386 17.66 -15.24 -9.75
C LEU A 386 17.29 -16.68 -10.10
N LEU A 387 18.09 -17.35 -10.94
CA LEU A 387 17.89 -18.76 -11.32
C LEU A 387 18.30 -19.73 -10.19
N GLU A 388 19.29 -19.37 -9.37
CA GLU A 388 19.73 -20.17 -8.22
C GLU A 388 18.74 -20.15 -7.05
N SER A 389 17.98 -19.06 -6.89
CA SER A 389 17.03 -18.86 -5.79
C SER A 389 15.57 -19.00 -6.26
N PRO A 390 14.91 -20.17 -6.06
CA PRO A 390 13.50 -20.37 -6.41
C PRO A 390 12.58 -19.34 -5.77
N ALA A 391 12.86 -18.95 -4.52
CA ALA A 391 12.05 -17.98 -3.79
C ALA A 391 12.10 -16.59 -4.45
N LEU A 392 13.28 -16.16 -4.92
CA LEU A 392 13.43 -14.87 -5.58
C LEU A 392 12.73 -14.87 -6.95
N LEU A 393 12.97 -15.90 -7.77
CA LEU A 393 12.32 -16.07 -9.07
C LEU A 393 10.79 -16.01 -8.97
N VAL A 394 10.23 -16.80 -8.05
CA VAL A 394 8.79 -16.93 -7.85
C VAL A 394 8.19 -15.66 -7.27
N SER A 395 8.88 -15.01 -6.33
CA SER A 395 8.48 -13.71 -5.79
C SER A 395 8.45 -12.62 -6.85
N THR A 396 9.43 -12.59 -7.76
CA THR A 396 9.46 -11.66 -8.90
C THR A 396 8.29 -11.89 -9.86
N GLY A 397 8.03 -13.15 -10.22
CA GLY A 397 6.88 -13.49 -11.07
C GLY A 397 5.53 -13.11 -10.42
N PHE A 398 5.39 -13.40 -9.13
CA PHE A 398 4.21 -13.02 -8.35
C PHE A 398 4.03 -11.50 -8.26
N PHE A 399 5.11 -10.74 -8.06
CA PHE A 399 5.09 -9.28 -8.04
C PHE A 399 4.62 -8.70 -9.39
N LEU A 400 5.14 -9.21 -10.51
CA LEU A 400 4.70 -8.76 -11.86
C LEU A 400 3.20 -9.00 -12.09
N GLY A 401 2.71 -10.19 -11.73
CA GLY A 401 1.29 -10.53 -11.85
C GLY A 401 0.41 -9.66 -10.96
N THR A 402 0.76 -9.50 -9.68
CA THR A 402 -0.03 -8.69 -8.74
C THR A 402 0.02 -7.19 -9.04
N TYR A 403 1.13 -6.68 -9.57
CA TYR A 403 1.22 -5.30 -10.07
C TYR A 403 0.30 -5.07 -11.26
N THR A 404 0.25 -6.03 -12.20
CA THR A 404 -0.68 -5.98 -13.35
C THR A 404 -2.13 -5.89 -12.86
N LEU A 405 -2.52 -6.70 -11.86
CA LEU A 405 -3.85 -6.65 -11.23
C LEU A 405 -4.14 -5.30 -10.53
N MET A 406 -3.14 -4.69 -9.91
CA MET A 406 -3.27 -3.39 -9.24
C MET A 406 -3.64 -2.27 -10.23
N MET A 407 -3.08 -2.30 -11.44
CA MET A 407 -3.36 -1.29 -12.47
C MET A 407 -4.64 -1.59 -13.28
N SER A 408 -5.15 -2.82 -13.20
CA SER A 408 -6.29 -3.30 -14.00
C SER A 408 -7.49 -3.71 -13.17
N ALA A 409 -7.49 -4.94 -12.62
CA ALA A 409 -8.57 -5.54 -11.84
C ALA A 409 -9.06 -4.63 -10.71
N PHE A 410 -8.16 -3.91 -10.04
CA PHE A 410 -8.49 -2.96 -8.99
C PHE A 410 -9.28 -1.73 -9.50
N GLN A 411 -9.01 -1.28 -10.73
CA GLN A 411 -9.61 -0.07 -11.33
C GLN A 411 -10.87 -0.37 -12.15
N THR A 412 -11.33 -1.61 -12.13
CA THR A 412 -12.43 -2.13 -12.96
C THR A 412 -13.71 -1.27 -12.89
N LEU A 413 -14.16 -0.90 -11.69
CA LEU A 413 -15.37 -0.09 -11.50
C LEU A 413 -15.16 1.39 -11.84
N ASN A 414 -13.99 1.94 -11.51
CA ASN A 414 -13.66 3.33 -11.79
C ASN A 414 -13.67 3.61 -13.31
N LYS A 415 -13.20 2.65 -14.12
CA LYS A 415 -13.23 2.75 -15.59
C LYS A 415 -14.63 2.79 -16.18
N GLU A 416 -15.60 2.19 -15.50
CA GLU A 416 -17.01 2.33 -15.88
C GLU A 416 -17.57 3.68 -15.43
N GLY A 417 -17.17 4.16 -14.26
CA GLY A 417 -17.43 5.53 -13.82
C GLY A 417 -18.91 5.93 -13.94
N GLY A 418 -19.19 6.95 -14.76
CA GLY A 418 -20.56 7.42 -14.99
C GLY A 418 -21.44 6.49 -15.83
N SER A 419 -20.87 5.42 -16.39
CA SER A 419 -21.56 4.39 -17.17
C SER A 419 -22.00 3.20 -16.31
N LEU A 420 -21.65 3.19 -15.01
CA LEU A 420 -21.91 2.08 -14.10
C LEU A 420 -23.41 1.76 -13.96
N TRP A 421 -24.27 2.78 -14.03
CA TRP A 421 -25.73 2.60 -13.96
C TRP A 421 -26.26 1.67 -15.06
N MET A 422 -25.63 1.65 -16.24
CA MET A 422 -26.03 0.73 -17.31
C MET A 422 -25.81 -0.73 -16.92
N LEU A 423 -24.78 -1.05 -16.12
CA LEU A 423 -24.60 -2.43 -15.64
C LEU A 423 -25.75 -2.92 -14.77
N TYR A 424 -26.45 -2.02 -14.08
CA TYR A 424 -27.63 -2.39 -13.29
C TYR A 424 -28.87 -2.63 -14.14
N THR A 425 -28.86 -2.21 -15.41
CA THR A 425 -29.97 -2.42 -16.36
C THR A 425 -29.75 -3.63 -17.29
N PHE A 426 -28.56 -4.26 -17.27
CA PHE A 426 -28.32 -5.49 -18.01
C PHE A 426 -28.93 -6.71 -17.29
N PRO A 427 -29.26 -7.79 -18.02
CA PRO A 427 -29.84 -9.02 -17.44
C PRO A 427 -28.83 -9.83 -16.61
N VAL A 428 -27.59 -9.36 -16.45
CA VAL A 428 -26.52 -10.00 -15.68
C VAL A 428 -26.24 -9.15 -14.44
N SER A 429 -26.18 -9.79 -13.27
CA SER A 429 -25.86 -9.08 -12.04
C SER A 429 -24.46 -8.46 -12.07
N VAL A 430 -24.30 -7.30 -11.46
CA VAL A 430 -22.99 -6.63 -11.30
C VAL A 430 -21.99 -7.56 -10.59
N GLU A 431 -22.45 -8.41 -9.67
CA GLU A 431 -21.61 -9.42 -9.01
C GLU A 431 -21.01 -10.40 -10.03
N GLN A 432 -21.82 -10.94 -10.93
CA GLN A 432 -21.36 -11.87 -11.96
C GLN A 432 -20.42 -11.17 -12.95
N ALA A 433 -20.75 -9.94 -13.36
CA ALA A 433 -19.86 -9.13 -14.20
C ALA A 433 -18.47 -8.95 -13.55
N LEU A 434 -18.42 -8.65 -12.25
CA LEU A 434 -17.15 -8.51 -11.53
C LEU A 434 -16.38 -9.83 -11.41
N LYS A 435 -17.06 -10.98 -11.27
CA LYS A 435 -16.42 -12.31 -11.27
C LYS A 435 -15.76 -12.60 -12.62
N GLU A 436 -16.47 -12.38 -13.73
CA GLU A 436 -15.94 -12.60 -15.07
C GLU A 436 -14.71 -11.73 -15.36
N LYS A 437 -14.70 -10.51 -14.84
CA LYS A 437 -13.55 -9.60 -14.93
C LYS A 437 -12.39 -10.06 -14.05
N ALA A 438 -12.65 -10.52 -12.82
CA ALA A 438 -11.61 -11.10 -11.97
C ALA A 438 -10.95 -12.32 -12.65
N GLN A 439 -11.74 -13.17 -13.29
CA GLN A 439 -11.23 -14.33 -14.04
C GLN A 439 -10.35 -13.91 -15.22
N LEU A 440 -10.81 -12.95 -16.04
CA LEU A 440 -10.02 -12.43 -17.16
C LEU A 440 -8.68 -11.87 -16.69
N TRP A 441 -8.70 -11.02 -15.67
CA TRP A 441 -7.49 -10.39 -15.17
C TRP A 441 -6.56 -11.35 -14.45
N ALA A 442 -7.08 -12.43 -13.84
CA ALA A 442 -6.26 -13.52 -13.31
C ALA A 442 -5.45 -14.17 -14.43
N VAL A 443 -6.11 -14.54 -15.55
CA VAL A 443 -5.46 -15.17 -16.70
C VAL A 443 -4.45 -14.23 -17.36
N LEU A 444 -4.82 -12.98 -17.61
CA LEU A 444 -3.91 -12.01 -18.24
C LEU A 444 -2.68 -11.71 -17.37
N SER A 445 -2.87 -11.60 -16.06
CA SER A 445 -1.77 -11.34 -15.12
C SER A 445 -0.83 -12.53 -14.94
N MET A 446 -1.28 -13.76 -15.26
CA MET A 446 -0.43 -14.96 -15.24
C MET A 446 0.54 -15.03 -16.42
N VAL A 447 0.32 -14.28 -17.50
CA VAL A 447 1.18 -14.32 -18.71
C VAL A 447 2.64 -14.00 -18.36
N TYR A 448 2.89 -12.95 -17.56
CA TYR A 448 4.25 -12.59 -17.16
C TYR A 448 4.99 -13.64 -16.34
N PRO A 449 4.44 -14.14 -15.22
CA PRO A 449 5.09 -15.21 -14.46
C PRO A 449 5.24 -16.49 -15.28
N LEU A 450 4.29 -16.83 -16.16
CA LEU A 450 4.45 -18.01 -17.02
C LEU A 450 5.62 -17.86 -18.01
N ILE A 451 5.80 -16.68 -18.60
CA ILE A 451 6.97 -16.39 -19.44
C ILE A 451 8.25 -16.46 -18.62
N LEU A 452 8.28 -15.84 -17.43
CA LEU A 452 9.44 -15.83 -16.55
C LEU A 452 9.82 -17.24 -16.08
N PHE A 453 8.83 -18.03 -15.65
CA PHE A 453 9.02 -19.40 -15.16
C PHE A 453 9.40 -20.34 -16.31
N GLY A 454 8.77 -20.18 -17.47
CA GLY A 454 9.13 -20.92 -18.68
C GLY A 454 10.57 -20.63 -19.10
N ALA A 455 10.98 -19.36 -19.13
CA ALA A 455 12.37 -18.99 -19.40
C ALA A 455 13.31 -19.61 -18.36
N ALA A 456 13.02 -19.49 -17.06
CA ALA A 456 13.86 -20.08 -16.02
C ALA A 456 14.01 -21.60 -16.17
N LEU A 457 12.92 -22.32 -16.47
CA LEU A 457 12.94 -23.76 -16.69
C LEU A 457 13.83 -24.18 -17.88
N LEU A 458 14.00 -23.32 -18.89
CA LEU A 458 14.89 -23.58 -20.02
C LEU A 458 16.38 -23.40 -19.69
N PHE A 459 16.70 -22.61 -18.67
CA PHE A 459 18.09 -22.27 -18.29
C PHE A 459 18.58 -22.99 -17.03
N ILE A 460 17.72 -23.71 -16.32
CA ILE A 460 18.10 -24.43 -15.11
C ILE A 460 18.73 -25.78 -15.47
N PRO A 461 19.89 -26.14 -14.88
CA PRO A 461 20.63 -27.34 -15.25
C PRO A 461 19.97 -28.65 -14.81
N GLN A 462 19.12 -28.64 -13.76
CA GLN A 462 18.46 -29.82 -13.21
C GLN A 462 17.05 -29.53 -12.71
N TRP A 463 16.14 -30.49 -12.89
CA TRP A 463 14.75 -30.38 -12.42
C TRP A 463 14.66 -30.29 -10.88
N ARG A 464 13.81 -29.39 -10.40
CA ARG A 464 13.67 -29.04 -8.98
C ARG A 464 12.19 -28.99 -8.56
N TRP A 465 11.74 -30.02 -7.82
CA TRP A 465 10.35 -30.13 -7.35
C TRP A 465 9.94 -29.01 -6.38
N ASP A 466 10.88 -28.54 -5.56
CA ASP A 466 10.71 -27.40 -4.65
C ASP A 466 10.36 -26.12 -5.42
N MET A 467 11.00 -25.91 -6.56
CA MET A 467 10.73 -24.78 -7.43
C MET A 467 9.36 -24.90 -8.13
N ALA A 468 9.04 -26.08 -8.67
CA ALA A 468 7.74 -26.30 -9.32
C ALA A 468 6.56 -26.06 -8.34
N GLY A 469 6.69 -26.55 -7.09
CA GLY A 469 5.71 -26.29 -6.04
C GLY A 469 5.56 -24.79 -5.72
N LEU A 470 6.67 -24.05 -5.66
CA LEU A 470 6.65 -22.60 -5.46
C LEU A 470 6.01 -21.84 -6.64
N MET A 471 6.31 -22.23 -7.88
CA MET A 471 5.69 -21.65 -9.08
C MET A 471 4.18 -21.84 -9.06
N LEU A 472 3.70 -23.04 -8.72
CA LEU A 472 2.26 -23.32 -8.57
C LEU A 472 1.62 -22.47 -7.46
N LEU A 473 2.30 -22.32 -6.32
CA LEU A 473 1.82 -21.47 -5.23
C LEU A 473 1.70 -20.01 -5.67
N ALA A 474 2.66 -19.46 -6.41
CA ALA A 474 2.56 -18.11 -6.94
C ALA A 474 1.42 -17.95 -7.95
N LEU A 475 1.23 -18.90 -8.86
CA LEU A 475 0.12 -18.86 -9.82
C LEU A 475 -1.23 -18.92 -9.10
N ALA A 476 -1.39 -19.83 -8.13
CA ALA A 476 -2.57 -19.89 -7.27
C ALA A 476 -2.79 -18.57 -6.51
N GLY A 477 -1.71 -17.98 -5.98
CA GLY A 477 -1.72 -16.68 -5.36
C GLY A 477 -2.25 -15.59 -6.30
N ILE A 478 -1.80 -15.51 -7.55
CA ILE A 478 -2.25 -14.48 -8.52
C ILE A 478 -3.75 -14.59 -8.78
N ALA A 479 -4.30 -15.81 -8.89
CA ALA A 479 -5.73 -16.00 -9.02
C ALA A 479 -6.50 -15.45 -7.81
N LEU A 480 -6.03 -15.74 -6.59
CA LEU A 480 -6.62 -15.21 -5.35
C LEU A 480 -6.51 -13.69 -5.26
N TYR A 481 -5.36 -13.14 -5.64
CA TYR A 481 -5.12 -11.70 -5.63
C TYR A 481 -5.97 -10.95 -6.66
N SER A 482 -6.40 -11.60 -7.74
CA SER A 482 -7.36 -10.99 -8.67
C SER A 482 -8.72 -10.78 -8.00
N VAL A 483 -9.20 -11.77 -7.22
CA VAL A 483 -10.43 -11.66 -6.42
C VAL A 483 -10.29 -10.57 -5.37
N ILE A 484 -9.16 -10.53 -4.66
CA ILE A 484 -8.85 -9.48 -3.67
C ILE A 484 -8.82 -8.10 -4.34
N ALA A 485 -8.16 -7.95 -5.50
CA ALA A 485 -8.05 -6.70 -6.22
C ALA A 485 -9.41 -6.14 -6.63
N VAL A 486 -10.28 -6.98 -7.21
CA VAL A 486 -11.65 -6.57 -7.59
C VAL A 486 -12.48 -6.23 -6.35
N ALA A 487 -12.43 -7.03 -5.29
CA ALA A 487 -13.15 -6.76 -4.06
C ALA A 487 -12.70 -5.44 -3.40
N LEU A 488 -11.39 -5.19 -3.33
CA LEU A 488 -10.85 -3.91 -2.85
C LEU A 488 -11.20 -2.74 -3.78
N GLY A 489 -11.23 -2.98 -5.09
CA GLY A 489 -11.66 -2.03 -6.11
C GLY A 489 -13.09 -1.51 -5.89
N VAL A 490 -14.00 -2.34 -5.39
CA VAL A 490 -15.36 -1.93 -5.00
C VAL A 490 -15.34 -0.89 -3.88
N PHE A 491 -14.50 -1.08 -2.85
CA PHE A 491 -14.39 -0.12 -1.75
C PHE A 491 -13.57 1.12 -2.12
N ALA A 492 -12.61 0.95 -3.03
CA ALA A 492 -11.75 2.01 -3.51
C ALA A 492 -12.49 2.98 -4.43
N SER A 493 -13.48 2.49 -5.18
CA SER A 493 -14.19 3.27 -6.18
C SER A 493 -15.31 4.11 -5.55
N ASP A 494 -15.35 5.40 -5.89
CA ASP A 494 -16.47 6.29 -5.59
C ASP A 494 -17.08 6.77 -6.92
N PRO A 495 -18.09 6.06 -7.46
CA PRO A 495 -18.63 6.36 -8.79
C PRO A 495 -19.36 7.71 -8.84
N LEU A 496 -19.79 8.23 -7.69
CA LEU A 496 -20.49 9.50 -7.57
C LEU A 496 -19.54 10.71 -7.46
N ALA A 497 -18.23 10.47 -7.30
CA ALA A 497 -17.26 11.54 -7.23
C ALA A 497 -17.08 12.22 -8.60
N THR A 498 -17.17 13.55 -8.62
CA THR A 498 -16.97 14.37 -9.82
C THR A 498 -15.50 14.47 -10.22
N GLU A 499 -14.59 14.48 -9.25
CA GLU A 499 -13.15 14.57 -9.49
C GLU A 499 -12.53 13.19 -9.76
N VAL A 500 -11.73 13.08 -10.83
CA VAL A 500 -11.03 11.84 -11.21
C VAL A 500 -10.17 11.27 -10.07
N GLN A 501 -9.50 12.15 -9.30
CA GLN A 501 -8.67 11.74 -8.16
C GLN A 501 -9.48 11.32 -6.93
N ALA A 502 -10.73 11.74 -6.81
CA ALA A 502 -11.62 11.35 -5.73
C ALA A 502 -12.40 10.07 -6.06
N LYS A 503 -12.51 9.70 -7.34
CA LYS A 503 -13.12 8.44 -7.80
C LYS A 503 -12.38 7.20 -7.31
N MET A 504 -11.11 7.33 -6.91
CA MET A 504 -10.35 6.22 -6.33
C MET A 504 -9.73 6.61 -4.99
N ARG A 505 -9.87 5.74 -3.99
CA ARG A 505 -9.29 5.91 -2.66
C ARG A 505 -7.93 5.20 -2.59
N PRO A 506 -6.80 5.94 -2.52
CA PRO A 506 -5.47 5.34 -2.54
C PRO A 506 -5.19 4.41 -1.36
N THR A 507 -5.89 4.58 -0.24
CA THR A 507 -5.73 3.75 0.96
C THR A 507 -5.88 2.25 0.67
N TYR A 508 -6.80 1.88 -0.23
CA TYR A 508 -7.01 0.48 -0.59
C TYR A 508 -5.95 -0.05 -1.57
N LEU A 509 -5.33 0.82 -2.37
CA LEU A 509 -4.15 0.44 -3.18
C LEU A 509 -2.98 0.09 -2.27
N TYR A 510 -2.72 0.91 -1.25
CA TYR A 510 -1.66 0.62 -0.28
C TYR A 510 -1.94 -0.66 0.52
N LEU A 511 -3.21 -0.90 0.90
CA LEU A 511 -3.60 -2.16 1.52
C LEU A 511 -3.32 -3.35 0.59
N TYR A 512 -3.64 -3.23 -0.69
CA TYR A 512 -3.36 -4.28 -1.68
C TYR A 512 -1.84 -4.54 -1.83
N MET A 513 -1.03 -3.48 -1.86
CA MET A 513 0.43 -3.61 -1.89
C MET A 513 0.99 -4.26 -0.61
N LEU A 514 0.46 -3.89 0.56
CA LEU A 514 0.84 -4.49 1.84
C LEU A 514 0.56 -6.00 1.84
N LEU A 515 -0.65 -6.40 1.44
CA LEU A 515 -1.02 -7.82 1.34
C LEU A 515 -0.07 -8.55 0.37
N THR A 516 0.17 -7.96 -0.80
CA THR A 516 1.10 -8.51 -1.80
C THR A 516 2.49 -8.74 -1.20
N GLY A 517 3.02 -7.77 -0.45
CA GLY A 517 4.30 -7.90 0.25
C GLY A 517 4.31 -9.01 1.30
N LEU A 518 3.23 -9.15 2.09
CA LEU A 518 3.10 -10.25 3.05
C LEU A 518 3.10 -11.63 2.37
N TYR A 519 2.44 -11.76 1.22
CA TYR A 519 2.44 -13.01 0.47
C TYR A 519 3.80 -13.32 -0.18
N ILE A 520 4.52 -12.30 -0.66
CA ILE A 520 5.91 -12.45 -1.11
C ILE A 520 6.80 -12.94 0.04
N GLY A 521 6.66 -12.35 1.23
CA GLY A 521 7.34 -12.82 2.44
C GLY A 521 6.99 -14.28 2.76
N ALA A 522 5.73 -14.66 2.60
CA ALA A 522 5.28 -16.04 2.78
C ALA A 522 5.87 -17.02 1.76
N LEU A 523 5.94 -16.64 0.48
CA LEU A 523 6.60 -17.45 -0.57
C LEU A 523 8.08 -17.67 -0.26
N SER A 524 8.71 -16.67 0.36
CA SER A 524 10.10 -16.72 0.78
C SER A 524 10.32 -17.47 2.10
N ALA A 525 9.26 -17.92 2.79
CA ALA A 525 9.38 -18.69 4.02
C ALA A 525 10.07 -20.04 3.78
N GLY A 526 10.91 -20.50 4.70
CA GLY A 526 11.67 -21.76 4.55
C GLY A 526 10.85 -23.05 4.72
N SER A 527 9.60 -22.97 5.19
CA SER A 527 8.75 -24.13 5.49
C SER A 527 7.56 -24.26 4.53
N LEU A 528 7.38 -25.45 3.94
CA LEU A 528 6.20 -25.77 3.11
C LEU A 528 4.89 -25.60 3.89
N VAL A 529 4.87 -26.01 5.16
CA VAL A 529 3.70 -25.86 6.02
C VAL A 529 3.35 -24.38 6.15
N GLN A 530 4.33 -23.52 6.46
CA GLN A 530 4.11 -22.07 6.55
C GLN A 530 3.55 -21.50 5.24
N ARG A 531 4.10 -21.90 4.08
CA ARG A 531 3.59 -21.45 2.76
C ARG A 531 2.13 -21.85 2.55
N LEU A 532 1.76 -23.08 2.89
CA LEU A 532 0.37 -23.56 2.79
C LEU A 532 -0.56 -22.85 3.76
N VAL A 533 -0.09 -22.54 4.98
CA VAL A 533 -0.83 -21.74 5.98
C VAL A 533 -1.20 -20.39 5.38
N PHE A 534 -0.22 -19.67 4.82
CA PHE A 534 -0.45 -18.37 4.20
C PHE A 534 -1.40 -18.45 2.99
N LEU A 535 -1.32 -19.51 2.18
CA LEU A 535 -2.26 -19.74 1.09
C LEU A 535 -3.70 -19.86 1.62
N VAL A 536 -3.93 -20.70 2.64
CA VAL A 536 -5.26 -20.89 3.25
C VAL A 536 -5.79 -19.58 3.84
N LEU A 537 -4.94 -18.83 4.56
CA LEU A 537 -5.31 -17.52 5.11
C LEU A 537 -5.66 -16.51 4.00
N THR A 538 -4.94 -16.56 2.87
CA THR A 538 -5.22 -15.71 1.70
C THR A 538 -6.53 -16.08 1.02
N VAL A 539 -6.85 -17.38 0.91
CA VAL A 539 -8.17 -17.84 0.42
C VAL A 539 -9.28 -17.33 1.33
N ALA A 540 -9.13 -17.48 2.64
CA ALA A 540 -10.10 -16.99 3.61
C ALA A 540 -10.30 -15.47 3.49
N LEU A 541 -9.21 -14.71 3.34
CA LEU A 541 -9.24 -13.27 3.13
C LEU A 541 -9.95 -12.88 1.81
N ALA A 542 -9.65 -13.56 0.71
CA ALA A 542 -10.27 -13.31 -0.58
C ALA A 542 -11.80 -13.52 -0.52
N LEU A 543 -12.25 -14.63 0.06
CA LEU A 543 -13.68 -14.92 0.25
C LEU A 543 -14.36 -13.89 1.16
N ALA A 544 -13.69 -13.51 2.24
CA ALA A 544 -14.21 -12.56 3.20
C ALA A 544 -14.34 -11.13 2.62
N LEU A 545 -13.33 -10.68 1.87
CA LEU A 545 -13.38 -9.40 1.16
C LEU A 545 -14.45 -9.43 0.07
N TRP A 546 -14.60 -10.56 -0.64
CA TRP A 546 -15.65 -10.73 -1.64
C TRP A 546 -17.05 -10.64 -1.04
N GLN A 547 -17.30 -11.30 0.09
CA GLN A 547 -18.57 -11.21 0.83
C GLN A 547 -18.90 -9.75 1.19
N LYS A 548 -17.91 -9.01 1.70
CA LYS A 548 -18.08 -7.59 2.07
C LYS A 548 -18.28 -6.70 0.84
N ALA A 549 -17.63 -7.01 -0.29
CA ALA A 549 -17.81 -6.28 -1.54
C ALA A 549 -19.22 -6.50 -2.11
N ARG A 550 -19.72 -7.74 -2.09
CA ARG A 550 -21.09 -8.11 -2.47
C ARG A 550 -22.13 -7.31 -1.68
N ASP A 551 -21.94 -7.14 -0.38
CA ASP A 551 -22.84 -6.32 0.46
C ASP A 551 -22.88 -4.85 0.02
N GLN A 552 -21.80 -4.31 -0.57
CA GLN A 552 -21.73 -2.90 -1.02
C GLN A 552 -22.32 -2.67 -2.40
N ILE A 553 -22.28 -3.67 -3.30
CA ILE A 553 -22.67 -3.52 -4.71
C ILE A 553 -24.05 -2.85 -4.86
N PRO A 554 -25.13 -3.24 -4.16
CA PRO A 554 -26.44 -2.60 -4.32
C PRO A 554 -26.47 -1.11 -3.98
N TYR A 555 -25.51 -0.61 -3.20
CA TYR A 555 -25.47 0.74 -2.65
C TYR A 555 -24.46 1.66 -3.35
N LEU A 556 -23.76 1.19 -4.39
CA LEU A 556 -22.70 1.97 -5.05
C LEU A 556 -23.22 3.27 -5.66
N LEU A 557 -24.41 3.24 -6.26
CA LEU A 557 -25.05 4.38 -6.91
C LEU A 557 -26.00 5.16 -5.98
N ASP A 558 -26.18 4.71 -4.73
CA ASP A 558 -27.03 5.39 -3.76
C ASP A 558 -26.17 6.27 -2.81
N PRO A 559 -26.28 7.62 -2.87
CA PRO A 559 -25.59 8.51 -1.94
C PRO A 559 -26.20 8.51 -0.53
N ALA A 560 -27.46 8.12 -0.38
CA ALA A 560 -28.23 8.21 0.85
C ALA A 560 -28.30 6.88 1.62
N ALA A 561 -27.99 5.75 0.99
CA ALA A 561 -27.96 4.44 1.64
C ALA A 561 -26.55 3.83 1.73
N SER A 562 -26.38 2.92 2.70
CA SER A 562 -25.18 2.11 2.89
C SER A 562 -25.59 0.76 3.48
N PRO A 563 -24.87 -0.33 3.23
CA PRO A 563 -25.24 -1.62 3.80
C PRO A 563 -25.25 -1.57 5.33
N PRO A 564 -26.18 -2.30 5.98
CA PRO A 564 -26.24 -2.34 7.43
C PRO A 564 -24.94 -2.90 7.99
N ALA A 565 -24.35 -2.22 8.98
CA ALA A 565 -23.15 -2.71 9.63
C ALA A 565 -23.45 -4.03 10.35
N ARG A 566 -22.78 -5.10 9.95
CA ARG A 566 -22.90 -6.44 10.53
C ARG A 566 -21.51 -7.05 10.67
N VAL A 567 -21.32 -7.90 11.66
CA VAL A 567 -20.08 -8.69 11.79
C VAL A 567 -19.88 -9.51 10.52
N SER A 568 -18.65 -9.54 10.01
CA SER A 568 -18.28 -10.29 8.80
C SER A 568 -17.02 -11.10 9.03
N ALA A 569 -16.80 -12.15 8.23
CA ALA A 569 -15.58 -12.96 8.31
C ALA A 569 -14.33 -12.10 8.08
N SER A 570 -14.47 -11.02 7.28
CA SER A 570 -13.38 -10.08 7.00
C SER A 570 -12.94 -9.32 8.23
N ASP A 571 -13.87 -8.98 9.13
CA ASP A 571 -13.54 -8.28 10.37
C ASP A 571 -12.78 -9.22 11.31
N GLY A 572 -13.10 -10.52 11.30
CA GLY A 572 -12.36 -11.54 12.05
C GLY A 572 -10.96 -11.78 11.53
N LEU A 573 -10.77 -11.88 10.21
CA LEU A 573 -9.44 -12.00 9.60
C LEU A 573 -8.59 -10.74 9.80
N MET A 574 -9.21 -9.54 9.70
CA MET A 574 -8.54 -8.28 10.03
C MET A 574 -8.15 -8.20 11.51
N ALA A 575 -9.01 -8.67 12.42
CA ALA A 575 -8.70 -8.74 13.84
C ALA A 575 -7.55 -9.71 14.13
N ALA A 576 -7.53 -10.88 13.48
CA ALA A 576 -6.42 -11.82 13.58
C ALA A 576 -5.10 -11.22 13.09
N MET A 577 -5.11 -10.55 11.94
CA MET A 577 -3.92 -9.88 11.41
C MET A 577 -3.46 -8.75 12.31
N LEU A 578 -4.38 -7.91 12.81
CA LEU A 578 -4.07 -6.85 13.77
C LEU A 578 -3.46 -7.43 15.05
N PHE A 579 -4.01 -8.52 15.56
CA PHE A 579 -3.52 -9.21 16.74
C PHE A 579 -2.07 -9.66 16.56
N PHE A 580 -1.76 -10.41 15.50
CA PHE A 580 -0.40 -10.91 15.26
C PHE A 580 0.60 -9.78 14.97
N VAL A 581 0.22 -8.77 14.19
CA VAL A 581 1.08 -7.61 13.91
C VAL A 581 1.36 -6.82 15.19
N ALA A 582 0.32 -6.54 15.98
CA ALA A 582 0.48 -5.83 17.26
C ALA A 582 1.34 -6.63 18.24
N GLN A 583 1.16 -7.96 18.29
CA GLN A 583 1.97 -8.84 19.14
C GLN A 583 3.45 -8.75 18.78
N VAL A 584 3.80 -8.83 17.49
CA VAL A 584 5.20 -8.72 17.03
C VAL A 584 5.77 -7.34 17.36
N LEU A 585 5.03 -6.26 17.07
CA LEU A 585 5.51 -4.90 17.33
C LEU A 585 5.71 -4.63 18.82
N ILE A 586 4.75 -5.02 19.66
CA ILE A 586 4.85 -4.88 21.12
C ILE A 586 6.00 -5.75 21.65
N LEU A 587 6.17 -6.96 21.14
CA LEU A 587 7.29 -7.82 21.53
C LEU A 587 8.65 -7.20 21.18
N LEU A 588 8.79 -6.61 19.98
CA LEU A 588 10.02 -5.92 19.58
C LEU A 588 10.31 -4.71 20.49
N LEU A 589 9.27 -3.94 20.84
CA LEU A 589 9.40 -2.81 21.76
C LEU A 589 9.81 -3.26 23.17
N LEU A 590 9.22 -4.34 23.68
CA LEU A 590 9.47 -4.85 25.02
C LEU A 590 10.84 -5.55 25.15
N LYS A 591 11.24 -6.33 24.13
CA LYS A 591 12.50 -7.08 24.11
C LYS A 591 13.73 -6.19 23.91
N GLY A 592 13.59 -5.06 23.20
CA GLY A 592 14.72 -4.23 22.80
C GLY A 592 15.76 -5.03 22.01
N LYS A 593 17.05 -4.88 22.34
CA LYS A 593 18.17 -5.63 21.72
C LYS A 593 18.43 -7.02 22.36
N GLY A 594 17.76 -7.35 23.48
CA GLY A 594 18.00 -8.59 24.24
C GLY A 594 17.36 -9.84 23.63
N SER A 595 17.26 -10.94 24.37
CA SER A 595 16.44 -12.11 24.02
C SER A 595 15.02 -11.98 24.60
N ALA A 596 14.00 -12.55 23.95
CA ALA A 596 12.62 -12.47 24.46
C ALA A 596 12.44 -13.49 25.59
N THR A 597 12.11 -13.02 26.78
CA THR A 597 11.67 -13.88 27.90
C THR A 597 10.17 -14.19 27.81
N LEU A 598 9.71 -15.21 28.53
CA LEU A 598 8.28 -15.59 28.56
C LEU A 598 7.38 -14.45 29.04
N LEU A 599 7.84 -13.65 30.00
CA LEU A 599 7.15 -12.43 30.44
C LEU A 599 6.88 -11.49 29.27
N HIS A 600 7.90 -11.19 28.44
CA HIS A 600 7.74 -10.31 27.28
C HIS A 600 6.73 -10.87 26.28
N ILE A 601 6.75 -12.18 26.06
CA ILE A 601 5.79 -12.87 25.17
C ILE A 601 4.38 -12.78 25.73
N ALA A 602 4.19 -13.06 27.02
CA ALA A 602 2.88 -13.03 27.67
C ALA A 602 2.27 -11.62 27.69
N LEU A 603 3.08 -10.60 28.04
CA LEU A 603 2.66 -9.20 28.00
C LEU A 603 2.34 -8.74 26.58
N ALA A 604 3.18 -9.07 25.59
CA ALA A 604 2.93 -8.72 24.20
C ALA A 604 1.65 -9.36 23.67
N PHE A 605 1.41 -10.63 23.97
CA PHE A 605 0.21 -11.36 23.58
C PHE A 605 -1.05 -10.75 24.22
N GLY A 606 -1.04 -10.55 25.55
CA GLY A 606 -2.17 -9.97 26.27
C GLY A 606 -2.48 -8.53 25.85
N ALA A 607 -1.46 -7.70 25.67
CA ALA A 607 -1.61 -6.32 25.21
C ALA A 607 -2.14 -6.25 23.77
N ALA A 608 -1.63 -7.09 22.86
CA ALA A 608 -2.10 -7.17 21.48
C ALA A 608 -3.57 -7.63 21.40
N GLY A 609 -3.93 -8.63 22.21
CA GLY A 609 -5.31 -9.12 22.33
C GLY A 609 -6.26 -8.07 22.88
N GLY A 610 -5.88 -7.41 23.98
CA GLY A 610 -6.64 -6.30 24.56
C GLY A 610 -6.84 -5.13 23.60
N LEU A 611 -5.76 -4.71 22.92
CA LEU A 611 -5.81 -3.65 21.90
C LEU A 611 -6.75 -4.04 20.76
N THR A 612 -6.63 -5.26 20.24
CA THR A 612 -7.49 -5.78 19.16
C THR A 612 -8.96 -5.79 19.59
N TYR A 613 -9.25 -6.30 20.78
CA TYR A 613 -10.60 -6.31 21.34
C TYR A 613 -11.17 -4.89 21.48
N VAL A 614 -10.43 -3.97 22.09
CA VAL A 614 -10.87 -2.58 22.29
C VAL A 614 -11.14 -1.89 20.96
N LEU A 615 -10.23 -2.01 19.99
CA LEU A 615 -10.39 -1.38 18.68
C LEU A 615 -11.58 -1.95 17.91
N VAL A 616 -11.74 -3.27 17.86
CA VAL A 616 -12.89 -3.91 17.18
C VAL A 616 -14.20 -3.51 17.86
N ARG A 617 -14.28 -3.52 19.20
CA ARG A 617 -15.48 -3.11 19.94
C ARG A 617 -15.80 -1.63 19.75
N LEU A 618 -14.79 -0.76 19.75
CA LEU A 618 -14.96 0.67 19.46
C LEU A 618 -15.51 0.86 18.04
N LEU A 619 -14.96 0.16 17.04
CA LEU A 619 -15.43 0.22 15.66
C LEU A 619 -16.88 -0.26 15.54
N TYR A 620 -17.22 -1.35 16.21
CA TYR A 620 -18.58 -1.90 16.20
C TYR A 620 -19.59 -1.00 16.88
N TRP A 621 -19.24 -0.42 18.03
CA TRP A 621 -20.07 0.54 18.74
C TRP A 621 -20.31 1.80 17.90
N ARG A 622 -19.25 2.41 17.36
CA ARG A 622 -19.38 3.59 16.48
C ARG A 622 -20.17 3.27 15.22
N SER A 623 -20.06 2.03 14.74
CA SER A 623 -20.75 1.61 13.53
C SER A 623 -22.19 1.16 13.73
N LYS A 624 -22.63 1.00 15.00
CA LYS A 624 -23.90 0.36 15.38
C LYS A 624 -24.05 -1.01 14.73
N THR A 625 -22.99 -1.81 14.81
CA THR A 625 -22.91 -3.11 14.14
C THR A 625 -23.88 -4.09 14.79
N ALA A 626 -24.68 -4.77 13.98
CA ALA A 626 -25.55 -5.86 14.44
C ALA A 626 -24.78 -7.19 14.50
N GLY A 627 -25.21 -8.09 15.40
CA GLY A 627 -24.59 -9.41 15.56
C GLY A 627 -23.26 -9.40 16.30
N VAL A 628 -22.96 -8.36 17.08
CA VAL A 628 -21.75 -8.29 17.90
C VAL A 628 -21.73 -9.43 18.92
N PRO A 629 -20.61 -10.18 19.06
CA PRO A 629 -20.53 -11.30 19.99
C PRO A 629 -20.82 -10.87 21.43
N ARG A 630 -21.67 -11.65 22.11
CA ARG A 630 -21.96 -11.51 23.54
C ARG A 630 -20.95 -12.32 24.33
N ILE A 631 -20.32 -11.69 25.32
CA ILE A 631 -19.37 -12.39 26.22
C ILE A 631 -20.16 -13.32 27.13
N LEU A 632 -21.05 -12.75 27.94
CA LEU A 632 -21.87 -13.47 28.90
C LEU A 632 -23.29 -13.66 28.35
N ASN A 633 -23.79 -14.89 28.30
CA ASN A 633 -25.18 -15.18 27.98
C ASN A 633 -25.65 -16.52 28.58
N GLY A 634 -26.46 -16.45 29.64
CA GLY A 634 -27.18 -17.60 30.21
C GLY A 634 -26.32 -18.67 30.91
N LYS A 635 -26.99 -19.58 31.65
CA LYS A 635 -26.35 -20.71 32.36
C LYS A 635 -25.84 -21.82 31.43
N GLN A 636 -26.27 -21.82 30.15
CA GLN A 636 -25.85 -22.81 29.16
C GLN A 636 -24.36 -22.73 28.82
N ALA A 637 -23.72 -21.58 29.07
CA ALA A 637 -22.29 -21.40 28.80
C ALA A 637 -21.40 -22.33 29.64
N LEU A 638 -21.74 -22.52 30.93
CA LEU A 638 -21.01 -23.42 31.82
C LEU A 638 -21.13 -24.89 31.36
N ARG A 639 -22.35 -25.33 31.04
CA ARG A 639 -22.62 -26.72 30.60
C ARG A 639 -21.88 -27.06 29.32
N TRP A 640 -22.04 -26.25 28.27
CA TRP A 640 -21.40 -26.52 26.99
C TRP A 640 -19.89 -26.24 27.02
N GLY A 641 -19.43 -25.29 27.85
CA GLY A 641 -18.01 -25.06 28.09
C GLY A 641 -17.34 -26.25 28.78
N GLY A 642 -17.97 -26.81 29.82
CA GLY A 642 -17.45 -27.99 30.52
C GLY A 642 -17.42 -29.25 29.65
N ILE A 643 -18.50 -29.51 28.89
CA ILE A 643 -18.54 -30.65 27.94
C ILE A 643 -17.44 -30.49 26.87
N GLY A 644 -17.30 -29.27 26.32
CA GLY A 644 -16.25 -28.97 25.34
C GLY A 644 -14.84 -29.13 25.89
N ALA A 645 -14.59 -28.66 27.13
CA ALA A 645 -13.31 -28.83 27.82
C ALA A 645 -12.97 -30.31 28.00
N GLY A 646 -13.90 -31.10 28.53
CA GLY A 646 -13.68 -32.52 28.80
C GLY A 646 -13.38 -33.31 27.53
N LEU A 647 -14.19 -33.13 26.48
CA LEU A 647 -13.98 -33.84 25.20
C LEU A 647 -12.64 -33.45 24.56
N ALA A 648 -12.33 -32.15 24.49
CA ALA A 648 -11.07 -31.69 23.93
C ALA A 648 -9.86 -32.19 24.74
N ALA A 649 -9.95 -32.15 26.08
CA ALA A 649 -8.87 -32.58 26.98
C ALA A 649 -8.58 -34.07 26.82
N VAL A 650 -9.60 -34.93 26.76
CA VAL A 650 -9.43 -36.38 26.54
C VAL A 650 -8.72 -36.64 25.21
N CYS A 651 -9.17 -36.01 24.12
CA CYS A 651 -8.53 -36.18 22.81
C CYS A 651 -7.09 -35.66 22.80
N GLY A 652 -6.82 -34.50 23.42
CA GLY A 652 -5.48 -33.92 23.48
C GLY A 652 -4.50 -34.73 24.33
N ILE A 653 -4.94 -35.23 25.49
CA ILE A 653 -4.14 -36.10 26.36
C ILE A 653 -3.83 -37.42 25.65
N ALA A 654 -4.83 -38.05 25.01
CA ALA A 654 -4.61 -39.26 24.23
C ALA A 654 -3.59 -39.05 23.11
N TYR A 655 -3.65 -37.90 22.42
CA TYR A 655 -2.69 -37.53 21.40
C TYR A 655 -1.28 -37.29 21.96
N LEU A 656 -1.15 -36.67 23.13
CA LEU A 656 0.16 -36.49 23.79
C LEU A 656 0.79 -37.83 24.17
N PHE A 657 0.03 -38.76 24.74
CA PHE A 657 0.51 -40.11 25.02
C PHE A 657 0.90 -40.86 23.74
N ALA A 658 0.17 -40.68 22.65
CA ALA A 658 0.55 -41.24 21.35
C ALA A 658 1.87 -40.65 20.84
N LEU A 659 2.10 -39.34 20.98
CA LEU A 659 3.39 -38.74 20.62
C LEU A 659 4.53 -39.23 21.51
N GLN A 660 4.28 -39.40 22.81
CA GLN A 660 5.25 -39.94 23.77
C GLN A 660 5.65 -41.38 23.41
N ALA A 661 4.66 -42.24 23.14
CA ALA A 661 4.88 -43.63 22.76
C ALA A 661 5.69 -43.79 21.46
N ASN A 662 5.60 -42.81 20.55
CA ASN A 662 6.36 -42.80 19.31
C ASN A 662 7.69 -42.02 19.39
N GLY A 663 8.09 -41.52 20.58
CA GLY A 663 9.30 -40.73 20.76
C GLY A 663 9.30 -39.37 20.03
N GLN A 664 8.12 -38.87 19.64
CA GLN A 664 7.94 -37.63 18.86
C GLN A 664 7.53 -36.43 19.72
N LEU A 665 7.70 -36.54 21.05
CA LEU A 665 7.30 -35.49 21.97
C LEU A 665 8.16 -34.23 21.76
N PRO A 666 7.56 -33.06 21.47
CA PRO A 666 8.35 -31.85 21.29
C PRO A 666 9.03 -31.45 22.60
N ALA A 667 10.32 -31.10 22.51
CA ALA A 667 11.06 -30.58 23.65
C ALA A 667 10.39 -29.31 24.20
N ALA A 668 10.05 -29.32 25.50
CA ALA A 668 9.44 -28.20 26.18
C ALA A 668 10.28 -27.81 27.41
N PRO A 669 11.42 -27.13 27.23
CA PRO A 669 12.43 -26.93 28.27
C PRO A 669 11.88 -26.26 29.54
N LEU A 670 10.89 -25.39 29.39
CA LEU A 670 10.23 -24.70 30.51
C LEU A 670 9.44 -25.65 31.42
N LEU A 671 8.90 -26.75 30.87
CA LEU A 671 8.12 -27.74 31.62
C LEU A 671 9.02 -28.62 32.51
N HIS A 672 10.30 -28.75 32.17
CA HIS A 672 11.31 -29.52 32.90
C HIS A 672 12.04 -28.72 34.00
N THR A 673 11.69 -27.44 34.20
CA THR A 673 12.30 -26.64 35.29
C THR A 673 11.81 -27.09 36.67
N ALA A 674 12.70 -27.19 37.65
CA ALA A 674 12.36 -27.57 39.03
C ALA A 674 11.54 -26.45 39.72
N GLY A 675 10.40 -26.81 40.33
CA GLY A 675 9.54 -25.91 41.11
C GLY A 675 8.54 -25.05 40.30
N TRP A 676 7.68 -24.31 41.03
CA TRP A 676 6.75 -23.30 40.48
C TRP A 676 7.46 -21.95 40.34
N SER A 677 8.23 -21.79 39.28
CA SER A 677 8.95 -20.55 39.00
C SER A 677 7.98 -19.40 38.62
N ARG A 678 8.48 -18.15 38.62
CA ARG A 678 7.71 -17.00 38.09
C ARG A 678 7.29 -17.23 36.63
N ASP A 679 8.08 -17.95 35.85
CA ASP A 679 7.75 -18.28 34.46
C ASP A 679 6.54 -19.21 34.36
N TRP A 680 6.31 -20.11 35.33
CA TRP A 680 5.09 -20.92 35.36
C TRP A 680 3.82 -20.09 35.53
N LEU A 681 3.86 -19.05 36.37
CA LEU A 681 2.72 -18.14 36.53
C LEU A 681 2.42 -17.40 35.23
N TRP A 682 3.45 -16.94 34.51
CA TRP A 682 3.28 -16.31 33.20
C TRP A 682 2.80 -17.29 32.13
N LEU A 683 3.25 -18.54 32.17
CA LEU A 683 2.79 -19.59 31.26
C LEU A 683 1.30 -19.88 31.45
N ILE A 684 0.85 -20.04 32.70
CA ILE A 684 -0.56 -20.26 33.03
C ILE A 684 -1.40 -19.03 32.66
N GLY A 685 -0.94 -17.82 33.03
CA GLY A 685 -1.64 -16.58 32.68
C GLY A 685 -1.79 -16.42 31.17
N LEU A 686 -0.76 -16.76 30.39
CA LEU A 686 -0.80 -16.73 28.94
C LEU A 686 -1.76 -17.78 28.37
N THR A 687 -1.60 -19.05 28.74
CA THR A 687 -2.27 -20.18 28.10
C THR A 687 -3.69 -20.42 28.62
N VAL A 688 -3.98 -20.20 29.90
CA VAL A 688 -5.29 -20.49 30.51
C VAL A 688 -6.19 -19.26 30.53
N LEU A 689 -5.62 -18.05 30.50
CA LEU A 689 -6.39 -16.80 30.52
C LEU A 689 -6.29 -16.01 29.21
N ALA A 690 -5.09 -15.54 28.85
CA ALA A 690 -4.94 -14.61 27.72
C ALA A 690 -5.31 -15.24 26.37
N ALA A 691 -4.81 -16.45 26.09
CA ALA A 691 -5.08 -17.17 24.85
C ALA A 691 -6.58 -17.47 24.67
N PRO A 692 -7.30 -18.10 25.63
CA PRO A 692 -8.73 -18.33 25.51
C PRO A 692 -9.55 -17.04 25.33
N LEU A 693 -9.21 -15.96 26.04
CA LEU A 693 -9.93 -14.69 25.91
C LEU A 693 -9.75 -14.07 24.52
N CYS A 694 -8.51 -14.02 24.03
CA CYS A 694 -8.17 -13.32 22.79
C CYS A 694 -8.54 -14.15 21.56
N GLU A 695 -8.19 -15.43 21.57
CA GLU A 695 -8.40 -16.31 20.42
C GLU A 695 -9.88 -16.63 20.23
N GLU A 696 -10.63 -16.96 21.29
CA GLU A 696 -12.06 -17.26 21.13
C GLU A 696 -12.88 -16.04 20.70
N PHE A 697 -12.47 -14.83 21.11
CA PHE A 697 -13.06 -13.61 20.57
C PHE A 697 -12.87 -13.51 19.05
N ILE A 698 -11.65 -13.73 18.54
CA ILE A 698 -11.32 -13.63 17.12
C ILE A 698 -11.96 -14.77 16.32
N PHE A 699 -11.70 -16.01 16.70
CA PHE A 699 -12.10 -17.18 15.91
C PHE A 699 -13.60 -17.46 16.03
N ARG A 700 -14.18 -17.44 17.25
CA ARG A 700 -15.59 -17.86 17.44
C ARG A 700 -16.52 -16.67 17.30
N GLY A 701 -16.13 -15.55 17.91
CA GLY A 701 -16.89 -14.31 17.83
C GLY A 701 -16.92 -13.73 16.42
N LEU A 702 -15.77 -13.57 15.77
CA LEU A 702 -15.68 -12.83 14.52
C LEU A 702 -15.62 -13.73 13.28
N ILE A 703 -14.70 -14.70 13.22
CA ILE A 703 -14.52 -15.55 12.03
C ILE A 703 -15.72 -16.49 11.86
N GLN A 704 -16.02 -17.36 12.84
CA GLN A 704 -17.18 -18.25 12.78
C GLN A 704 -18.49 -17.46 12.67
N GLY A 705 -18.69 -16.44 13.51
CA GLY A 705 -19.87 -15.57 13.44
C GLY A 705 -20.07 -14.92 12.08
N GLY A 706 -18.98 -14.48 11.43
CA GLY A 706 -18.99 -13.94 10.08
C GLY A 706 -19.28 -14.98 9.00
N LEU A 707 -18.68 -16.18 9.08
CA LEU A 707 -18.90 -17.30 8.16
C LEU A 707 -20.35 -17.80 8.22
N ARG A 708 -20.98 -17.80 9.40
CA ARG A 708 -22.40 -18.19 9.57
C ARG A 708 -23.40 -17.37 8.77
N ARG A 709 -22.99 -16.20 8.25
CA ARG A 709 -23.83 -15.38 7.36
C ARG A 709 -24.01 -15.99 5.98
N SER A 710 -23.03 -16.76 5.51
CA SER A 710 -23.04 -17.34 4.17
C SER A 710 -23.03 -18.88 4.18
N LEU A 711 -22.65 -19.49 5.30
CA LEU A 711 -22.44 -20.94 5.41
C LEU A 711 -23.28 -21.55 6.54
N PRO A 712 -23.77 -22.80 6.40
CA PRO A 712 -24.39 -23.56 7.48
C PRO A 712 -23.44 -23.76 8.68
N ALA A 713 -24.02 -24.11 9.83
CA ALA A 713 -23.30 -24.10 11.11
C ALA A 713 -22.06 -25.00 11.13
N TRP A 714 -22.20 -26.22 10.62
CA TRP A 714 -21.10 -27.18 10.58
C TRP A 714 -19.94 -26.68 9.72
N GLN A 715 -20.20 -26.11 8.54
CA GLN A 715 -19.13 -25.55 7.67
C GLN A 715 -18.41 -24.38 8.34
N ALA A 716 -19.15 -23.46 8.97
CA ALA A 716 -18.55 -22.33 9.67
C ALA A 716 -17.68 -22.78 10.87
N ILE A 717 -18.13 -23.80 11.62
CA ILE A 717 -17.36 -24.39 12.72
C ILE A 717 -16.10 -25.06 12.19
N THR A 718 -16.21 -25.94 11.19
CA THR A 718 -15.08 -26.69 10.63
C THR A 718 -14.04 -25.77 10.01
N ILE A 719 -14.47 -24.77 9.22
CA ILE A 719 -13.55 -23.81 8.59
C ILE A 719 -12.87 -22.95 9.67
N SER A 720 -13.62 -22.45 10.66
CA SER A 720 -13.02 -21.67 11.74
C SER A 720 -12.04 -22.50 12.58
N ALA A 721 -12.33 -23.78 12.82
CA ALA A 721 -11.44 -24.70 13.53
C ALA A 721 -10.18 -25.00 12.71
N ALA A 722 -10.30 -25.15 11.39
CA ALA A 722 -9.16 -25.35 10.50
C ALA A 722 -8.24 -24.12 10.45
N ILE A 723 -8.81 -22.92 10.33
CA ILE A 723 -8.04 -21.66 10.38
C ILE A 723 -7.39 -21.48 11.77
N PHE A 724 -8.06 -21.91 12.83
CA PHE A 724 -7.50 -21.89 14.18
C PHE A 724 -6.32 -22.85 14.32
N ALA A 725 -6.46 -24.10 13.85
CA ALA A 725 -5.40 -25.10 13.91
C ALA A 725 -4.17 -24.73 13.07
N ILE A 726 -4.37 -24.21 11.86
CA ILE A 726 -3.27 -23.99 10.92
C ILE A 726 -2.30 -22.88 11.36
N VAL A 727 -2.71 -21.96 12.24
CA VAL A 727 -1.81 -20.93 12.79
C VAL A 727 -0.96 -21.43 13.97
N HIS A 728 -1.13 -22.69 14.38
CA HIS A 728 -0.37 -23.32 15.47
C HIS A 728 0.81 -24.16 14.93
N PRO A 729 1.79 -24.50 15.80
CA PRO A 729 2.88 -25.41 15.43
C PRO A 729 2.36 -26.74 14.84
N PRO A 730 3.06 -27.33 13.86
CA PRO A 730 2.60 -28.55 13.17
C PRO A 730 2.18 -29.68 14.12
N ALA A 731 2.95 -29.90 15.19
CA ALA A 731 2.69 -30.95 16.16
C ALA A 731 1.37 -30.77 16.92
N SER A 732 0.87 -29.55 17.09
CA SER A 732 -0.37 -29.26 17.81
C SER A 732 -1.58 -29.00 16.90
N MET A 733 -1.41 -28.96 15.57
CA MET A 733 -2.51 -28.66 14.65
C MET A 733 -3.72 -29.61 14.83
N LEU A 734 -3.49 -30.93 14.94
CA LEU A 734 -4.57 -31.90 15.08
C LEU A 734 -5.36 -31.74 16.39
N PRO A 735 -4.75 -31.73 17.60
CA PRO A 735 -5.51 -31.55 18.83
C PRO A 735 -6.14 -30.16 18.93
N VAL A 736 -5.50 -29.11 18.39
CA VAL A 736 -6.08 -27.76 18.32
C VAL A 736 -7.27 -27.69 17.35
N PHE A 737 -7.26 -28.47 16.26
CA PHE A 737 -8.41 -28.61 15.37
C PHE A 737 -9.60 -29.21 16.10
N VAL A 738 -9.39 -30.30 16.85
CA VAL A 738 -10.43 -30.92 17.68
C VAL A 738 -10.95 -29.95 18.73
N LEU A 739 -10.06 -29.28 19.46
CA LEU A 739 -10.45 -28.20 20.37
C LEU A 739 -11.30 -27.16 19.65
N GLY A 740 -10.92 -26.80 18.42
CA GLY A 740 -11.62 -25.81 17.64
C GLY A 740 -13.03 -26.20 17.23
N LEU A 741 -13.26 -27.50 16.97
CA LEU A 741 -14.60 -28.05 16.76
C LEU A 741 -15.43 -27.99 18.05
N CYS A 742 -14.83 -28.36 19.19
CA CYS A 742 -15.47 -28.32 20.51
C CYS A 742 -15.90 -26.89 20.90
N THR A 743 -14.98 -25.92 20.81
CA THR A 743 -15.25 -24.51 21.10
C THR A 743 -16.27 -23.92 20.12
N GLY A 744 -16.16 -24.24 18.82
CA GLY A 744 -17.11 -23.78 17.82
C GLY A 744 -18.53 -24.31 18.02
N TYR A 745 -18.67 -25.58 18.42
CA TYR A 745 -19.95 -26.18 18.77
C TYR A 745 -20.53 -25.61 20.08
N ALA A 746 -19.68 -25.45 21.10
CA ALA A 746 -20.08 -24.83 22.38
C ALA A 746 -20.59 -23.39 22.18
N TYR A 747 -19.94 -22.61 21.31
CA TYR A 747 -20.41 -21.28 20.94
C TYR A 747 -21.76 -21.31 20.22
N GLN A 748 -21.92 -22.21 19.24
CA GLN A 748 -23.16 -22.35 18.46
C GLN A 748 -24.36 -22.77 19.33
N ARG A 749 -24.15 -23.55 20.38
CA ARG A 749 -25.22 -23.99 21.30
C ARG A 749 -25.54 -22.96 22.39
N SER A 750 -24.53 -22.30 22.95
CA SER A 750 -24.72 -21.36 24.06
C SER A 750 -25.05 -19.92 23.63
N GLY A 751 -24.63 -19.50 22.43
CA GLY A 751 -24.68 -18.11 22.00
C GLY A 751 -23.84 -17.16 22.86
N SER A 752 -22.87 -17.68 23.61
CA SER A 752 -22.00 -16.95 24.56
C SER A 752 -20.54 -17.26 24.26
N LEU A 753 -19.67 -16.25 24.23
CA LEU A 753 -18.22 -16.48 24.14
C LEU A 753 -17.63 -17.09 25.41
N LEU A 754 -18.31 -17.00 26.55
CA LEU A 754 -17.86 -17.65 27.78
C LEU A 754 -17.74 -19.18 27.61
N ALA A 755 -18.65 -19.82 26.87
CA ALA A 755 -18.60 -21.27 26.67
C ALA A 755 -17.33 -21.76 25.95
N PRO A 756 -16.95 -21.23 24.76
CA PRO A 756 -15.69 -21.59 24.14
C PRO A 756 -14.47 -21.15 24.96
N MET A 757 -14.52 -20.00 25.65
CA MET A 757 -13.42 -19.55 26.52
C MET A 757 -13.15 -20.55 27.66
N LEU A 758 -14.20 -21.07 28.31
CA LEU A 758 -14.07 -22.09 29.35
C LEU A 758 -13.61 -23.44 28.78
N ALA A 759 -14.13 -23.84 27.61
CA ALA A 759 -13.71 -25.06 26.93
C ALA A 759 -12.20 -25.03 26.61
N HIS A 760 -11.73 -23.91 26.07
CA HIS A 760 -10.33 -23.69 25.73
C HIS A 760 -9.44 -23.59 26.97
N ALA A 761 -9.82 -22.79 27.97
CA ALA A 761 -9.08 -22.69 29.23
C ALA A 761 -8.94 -24.04 29.93
N GLY A 762 -10.04 -24.83 29.98
CA GLY A 762 -10.04 -26.16 30.57
C GLY A 762 -9.15 -27.14 29.82
N TYR A 763 -9.18 -27.12 28.48
CA TYR A 763 -8.26 -27.90 27.65
C TYR A 763 -6.79 -27.54 27.92
N ASN A 764 -6.44 -26.25 27.89
CA ASN A 764 -5.05 -25.81 28.10
C ASN A 764 -4.55 -26.16 29.50
N ALA A 765 -5.39 -25.98 30.53
CA ALA A 765 -5.06 -26.38 31.89
C ALA A 765 -4.81 -27.89 31.99
N ALA A 766 -5.67 -28.72 31.40
CA ALA A 766 -5.51 -30.18 31.43
C ALA A 766 -4.23 -30.64 30.72
N ILE A 767 -3.90 -30.04 29.57
CA ILE A 767 -2.68 -30.35 28.81
C ILE A 767 -1.43 -29.96 29.61
N LEU A 768 -1.39 -28.76 30.20
CA LEU A 768 -0.26 -28.32 31.02
C LEU A 768 -0.04 -29.22 32.24
N LEU A 769 -1.12 -29.58 32.95
CA LEU A 769 -1.04 -30.47 34.11
C LEU A 769 -0.57 -31.88 33.71
N CYS A 770 -1.09 -32.42 32.61
CA CYS A 770 -0.67 -33.72 32.08
C CYS A 770 0.83 -33.70 31.74
N GLN A 771 1.29 -32.69 31.01
CA GLN A 771 2.71 -32.59 30.68
C GLN A 771 3.61 -32.48 31.91
N ARG A 772 3.19 -31.73 32.94
CA ARG A 772 3.96 -31.53 34.17
C ARG A 772 4.04 -32.74 35.10
N PHE A 773 2.98 -33.54 35.19
CA PHE A 773 2.92 -34.62 36.19
C PHE A 773 3.15 -36.01 35.60
N TRP A 774 3.04 -36.18 34.28
CA TRP A 774 3.01 -37.50 33.64
C TRP A 774 4.00 -37.68 32.49
N ILE A 775 4.51 -36.59 31.89
CA ILE A 775 5.34 -36.65 30.68
C ILE A 775 6.76 -36.11 30.92
N THR A 776 6.93 -35.13 31.82
CA THR A 776 8.23 -34.73 32.38
C THR A 776 8.69 -35.68 33.45
#